data_AF-A0A928Y836-F1
#
_entry.id   AF-A0A928Y836-F1
#
_cell.length_a   1.000
_cell.length_b   1.000
_cell.length_c   1.000
_cell.angle_alpha   90.00
_cell.angle_beta   90.00
_cell.angle_gamma   90.00
#
_symmetry.space_group_name_H-M   'P 1'
#
loop_
_entity.id
_entity.type
_entity.pdbx_description
1 polymer ?
#
loop_
_entity_poly.entity_id
_entity_poly.type
_entity_poly.pdbx_seq_one_letter_code
_entity_poly.pdbx_strand_id
1 'polypeptide(L)'
;MDEHDPLFYATQYTISDLKTIARTQRVQELSSLSLPEIDEIVHKIARHAPAGNVPGAILSGLLRLPQRIPPADMVRRDITLLFKGVEQTLLDKAVYSAFYATPAAILGTYQNLLKLAGKDPDQSFPEGIWQFYIDYALRDDTARHTCETHGFDTTLSQHKIQLAPVDRVAAWAMAAASCLHQYYDLLENEWRERVYIYVLQELTADRPDAAHFKRMYRLWDGKRPYARHHDAQPHENYPAYRRRKFDEFLATAMDGLPKPLKAEWATRIQEAEQQDLAAYQRQMSIRSYLEPGVYGEVRKPVPLESAHIGLIHQGRYYLLPICVGNSTSPVDVAAMRTRIATLMTYPAENPPAQLQKLTYVRRAAMPEIRTQLPEVLNNELDGLRLAPIWINTDRRSRHLPLSAIRQGERAVGDHPLTIFDTGETFVFDLSHIYFDGVWGVALAEILTNEALAWAVHLDGLPPAQPGQKRPYSPALHLHPADHQRLEAAPQVAMEASAETQSVDMSAILSLRELFKRRNDLLELTVNDLLILYRAIHAVIYRPSPELVQMLERLRQEDPEARDAVASALVAISPDSERNPAILVPVDASKRSPRDRVYPMTFGGGVVSLEYISLHQKALAALNTYERASRNREHAYNQFEKVQKEYMAMLAGFGAGLFAYKQRAAAGESMSMTTIRLLANLPVPMQRFLDRIPAQFDVLNDMLKGREVFSNVGQVASTSSLTRFMTAKDDNEKKELVWGLMTDADQIMRITLRDFRPHVRLLTAVGRPDLCLFIAADLLESYAASLNQYVRDVQRIAGAQFKQRGLFSRG
;
A
#
# COMPACT_ATOMS: atom_id res chain seq x y z
N MET A 1 -46.48 5.66 10.85
CA MET A 1 -45.77 6.87 11.32
C MET A 1 -46.84 7.78 11.86
N ASP A 2 -46.75 8.13 13.14
CA ASP A 2 -47.73 9.00 13.81
C ASP A 2 -47.58 10.44 13.30
N GLU A 3 -48.69 11.13 13.02
CA GLU A 3 -48.73 12.54 12.55
C GLU A 3 -48.32 13.56 13.63
N HIS A 4 -47.75 13.11 14.74
CA HIS A 4 -47.27 13.92 15.86
C HIS A 4 -45.75 13.80 16.10
N ASP A 5 -45.00 13.19 15.16
CA ASP A 5 -43.53 13.11 15.21
C ASP A 5 -42.87 14.42 14.68
N PRO A 6 -42.12 15.18 15.50
CA PRO A 6 -41.37 16.38 15.08
C PRO A 6 -40.46 16.14 13.86
N LEU A 7 -39.95 14.91 13.69
CA LEU A 7 -39.11 14.52 12.56
C LEU A 7 -39.87 14.54 11.22
N PHE A 8 -41.16 14.20 11.24
CA PHE A 8 -42.02 14.20 10.06
C PHE A 8 -42.22 15.62 9.53
N TYR A 9 -42.49 16.59 10.41
CA TYR A 9 -42.68 17.99 10.03
C TYR A 9 -41.39 18.62 9.48
N ALA A 10 -40.25 18.37 10.11
CA ALA A 10 -38.95 18.87 9.64
C ALA A 10 -38.57 18.29 8.27
N THR A 11 -38.89 17.02 8.02
CA THR A 11 -38.69 16.37 6.72
C THR A 11 -39.56 17.02 5.65
N GLN A 12 -40.86 17.20 5.89
CA GLN A 12 -41.78 17.82 4.93
C GLN A 12 -41.41 19.28 4.62
N TYR A 13 -40.97 20.02 5.63
CA TYR A 13 -40.53 21.40 5.45
C TYR A 13 -39.26 21.49 4.58
N THR A 14 -38.29 20.60 4.83
CA THR A 14 -37.06 20.50 4.02
C THR A 14 -37.37 20.13 2.56
N ILE A 15 -38.32 19.23 2.31
CA ILE A 15 -38.78 18.87 0.96
C ILE A 15 -39.37 20.09 0.25
N SER A 16 -40.27 20.82 0.92
CA SER A 16 -40.97 21.98 0.34
C SER A 16 -39.99 23.09 -0.06
N ASP A 17 -39.05 23.42 0.83
CA ASP A 17 -38.05 24.46 0.60
C ASP A 17 -37.11 24.11 -0.57
N LEU A 18 -36.58 22.88 -0.56
CA LEU A 18 -35.70 22.41 -1.64
C LEU A 18 -36.41 22.28 -2.98
N LYS A 19 -37.67 21.81 -3.03
CA LYS A 19 -38.43 21.79 -4.30
C LYS A 19 -38.65 23.18 -4.88
N THR A 20 -38.86 24.17 -4.02
CA THR A 20 -39.04 25.57 -4.43
C THR A 20 -37.78 26.11 -5.12
N ILE A 21 -36.60 25.77 -4.60
CA ILE A 21 -35.31 26.22 -5.14
C ILE A 21 -34.86 25.36 -6.34
N ALA A 22 -35.01 24.04 -6.26
CA ALA A 22 -34.56 23.07 -7.26
C ALA A 22 -35.37 23.14 -8.57
N ARG A 23 -36.59 23.68 -8.54
CA ARG A 23 -37.42 23.92 -9.73
C ARG A 23 -37.19 25.29 -10.38
N THR A 24 -36.23 26.07 -9.90
CA THR A 24 -35.86 27.33 -10.55
C THR A 24 -35.11 27.08 -11.86
N GLN A 25 -35.31 27.97 -12.84
CA GLN A 25 -34.70 27.87 -14.18
C GLN A 25 -33.16 27.75 -14.13
N ARG A 26 -32.52 28.39 -13.14
CA ARG A 26 -31.08 28.36 -12.91
C ARG A 26 -30.53 26.98 -12.51
N VAL A 27 -31.31 26.15 -11.82
CA VAL A 27 -30.92 24.76 -11.49
C VAL A 27 -31.03 23.88 -12.73
N GLN A 28 -32.07 24.09 -13.55
CA GLN A 28 -32.27 23.36 -14.82
C GLN A 28 -31.19 23.71 -15.87
N GLU A 29 -30.63 24.92 -15.82
CA GLU A 29 -29.53 25.36 -16.71
C GLU A 29 -28.14 24.87 -16.25
N LEU A 30 -27.93 24.68 -14.94
CA LEU A 30 -26.62 24.34 -14.37
C LEU A 30 -26.46 22.85 -14.05
N SER A 31 -27.54 22.14 -13.74
CA SER A 31 -27.54 20.71 -13.44
C SER A 31 -27.87 19.89 -14.68
N SER A 32 -27.16 18.79 -14.91
CA SER A 32 -27.43 17.85 -16.01
C SER A 32 -28.52 16.82 -15.68
N LEU A 33 -29.23 16.99 -14.55
CA LEU A 33 -30.18 16.04 -14.01
C LEU A 33 -31.60 16.29 -14.53
N SER A 34 -32.34 15.21 -14.78
CA SER A 34 -33.76 15.27 -15.15
C SER A 34 -34.65 15.63 -13.95
N LEU A 35 -35.86 16.13 -14.22
CA LEU A 35 -36.84 16.48 -13.16
C LEU A 35 -37.15 15.31 -12.19
N PRO A 36 -37.33 14.05 -12.65
CA PRO A 36 -37.48 12.91 -11.74
C PRO A 36 -36.25 12.67 -10.84
N GLU A 37 -35.04 12.85 -11.36
CA GLU A 37 -33.79 12.70 -10.59
C GLU A 37 -33.63 13.81 -9.56
N ILE A 38 -34.00 15.05 -9.92
CA ILE A 38 -34.03 16.18 -8.99
C ILE A 38 -35.00 15.89 -7.83
N ASP A 39 -36.22 15.46 -8.14
CA ASP A 39 -37.20 15.13 -7.10
C ASP A 39 -36.71 13.96 -6.23
N GLU A 40 -36.08 12.91 -6.80
CA GLU A 40 -35.50 11.81 -6.02
C GLU A 40 -34.40 12.29 -5.07
N ILE A 41 -33.50 13.16 -5.54
CA ILE A 41 -32.42 13.72 -4.73
C ILE A 41 -32.96 14.61 -3.61
N VAL A 42 -33.99 15.43 -3.87
CA VAL A 42 -34.62 16.26 -2.84
C VAL A 42 -35.24 15.41 -1.73
N HIS A 43 -35.93 14.32 -2.07
CA HIS A 43 -36.46 13.41 -1.05
C HIS A 43 -35.35 12.67 -0.29
N LYS A 44 -34.23 12.31 -0.95
CA LYS A 44 -33.05 11.75 -0.28
C LYS A 44 -32.45 12.75 0.71
N ILE A 45 -32.24 14.00 0.32
CA ILE A 45 -31.70 15.07 1.18
C ILE A 45 -32.59 15.26 2.42
N ALA A 46 -33.90 15.40 2.23
CA ALA A 46 -34.82 15.65 3.34
C ALA A 46 -34.94 14.45 4.31
N ARG A 47 -34.83 13.23 3.80
CA ARG A 47 -34.81 12.00 4.62
C ARG A 47 -33.54 11.87 5.46
N HIS A 48 -32.42 12.41 4.98
CA HIS A 48 -31.10 12.27 5.60
C HIS A 48 -30.69 13.46 6.45
N ALA A 49 -31.19 14.67 6.16
CA ALA A 49 -30.98 15.87 6.94
C ALA A 49 -32.28 16.70 7.02
N PRO A 50 -33.24 16.29 7.87
CA PRO A 50 -34.48 17.04 8.09
C PRO A 50 -34.15 18.28 8.93
N ALA A 51 -33.59 19.31 8.29
CA ALA A 51 -32.97 20.47 8.91
C ALA A 51 -33.67 21.79 8.56
N GLY A 52 -34.96 21.73 8.25
CA GLY A 52 -35.76 22.91 7.92
C GLY A 52 -35.30 23.59 6.62
N ASN A 53 -35.03 24.90 6.69
CA ASN A 53 -34.58 25.73 5.55
C ASN A 53 -33.06 25.72 5.32
N VAL A 54 -32.30 25.05 6.19
CA VAL A 54 -30.83 25.06 6.12
C VAL A 54 -30.29 24.46 4.82
N PRO A 55 -30.79 23.29 4.34
CA PRO A 55 -30.37 22.74 3.04
C PRO A 55 -30.68 23.67 1.85
N GLY A 56 -31.82 24.38 1.86
CA GLY A 56 -32.16 25.33 0.80
C GLY A 56 -31.29 26.59 0.79
N ALA A 57 -30.94 27.11 1.97
CA ALA A 57 -30.00 28.23 2.08
C ALA A 57 -28.62 27.90 1.47
N ILE A 58 -28.14 26.68 1.68
CA ILE A 58 -26.87 26.18 1.14
C ILE A 58 -26.96 26.00 -0.38
N LEU A 59 -28.03 25.36 -0.87
CA LEU A 59 -28.25 25.22 -2.31
C LEU A 59 -28.25 26.58 -3.03
N SER A 60 -28.92 27.57 -2.46
CA SER A 60 -28.97 28.94 -2.98
C SER A 60 -27.57 29.60 -3.01
N GLY A 61 -26.74 29.36 -2.00
CA GLY A 61 -25.35 29.82 -1.97
C GLY A 61 -24.48 29.17 -3.07
N LEU A 62 -24.61 27.86 -3.25
CA LEU A 62 -23.86 27.10 -4.25
C LEU A 62 -24.22 27.50 -5.70
N LEU A 63 -25.49 27.82 -5.96
CA LEU A 63 -25.98 28.29 -7.28
C LEU A 63 -25.46 29.67 -7.67
N ARG A 64 -25.00 30.47 -6.71
CA ARG A 64 -24.41 31.80 -6.94
C ARG A 64 -22.92 31.74 -7.31
N LEU A 65 -22.26 30.59 -7.13
CA LEU A 65 -20.87 30.41 -7.50
C LEU A 65 -20.71 30.18 -9.01
N PRO A 66 -19.90 30.98 -9.72
CA PRO A 66 -19.65 30.79 -11.15
C PRO A 66 -18.73 29.60 -11.44
N GLN A 67 -17.86 29.20 -10.51
CA GLN A 67 -16.92 28.10 -10.67
C GLN A 67 -17.59 26.75 -10.39
N ARG A 68 -17.22 25.69 -11.13
CA ARG A 68 -17.70 24.31 -10.89
C ARG A 68 -17.18 23.70 -9.58
N ILE A 69 -16.09 24.26 -9.04
CA ILE A 69 -15.46 23.82 -7.79
C ILE A 69 -15.70 24.91 -6.73
N PRO A 70 -16.34 24.57 -5.58
CA PRO A 70 -16.54 25.54 -4.50
C PRO A 70 -15.24 25.78 -3.68
N PRO A 71 -14.97 27.01 -3.21
CA PRO A 71 -13.84 27.30 -2.33
C PRO A 71 -13.92 26.52 -1.01
N ALA A 72 -12.76 26.02 -0.53
CA ALA A 72 -12.67 25.18 0.67
C ALA A 72 -13.29 25.78 1.94
N ASP A 73 -13.19 27.11 2.13
CA ASP A 73 -13.77 27.80 3.28
C ASP A 73 -15.31 27.89 3.22
N MET A 74 -15.90 27.91 2.02
CA MET A 74 -17.35 27.87 1.85
C MET A 74 -17.91 26.48 2.17
N VAL A 75 -17.24 25.42 1.67
CA VAL A 75 -17.56 24.03 2.01
C VAL A 75 -17.56 23.81 3.53
N ARG A 76 -16.58 24.39 4.23
CA ARG A 76 -16.48 24.37 5.69
C ARG A 76 -17.68 25.00 6.40
N ARG A 77 -18.12 26.17 5.94
CA ARG A 77 -19.26 26.88 6.53
C ARG A 77 -20.57 26.13 6.32
N ASP A 78 -20.82 25.67 5.09
CA ASP A 78 -22.11 25.10 4.70
C ASP A 78 -22.36 23.75 5.41
N ILE A 79 -21.33 22.90 5.53
CA ILE A 79 -21.43 21.65 6.29
C ILE A 79 -21.70 21.93 7.78
N THR A 80 -21.02 22.91 8.37
CA THR A 80 -21.25 23.30 9.78
C THR A 80 -22.69 23.76 10.03
N LEU A 81 -23.31 24.43 9.06
CA LEU A 81 -24.72 24.84 9.15
C LEU A 81 -25.67 23.64 9.11
N LEU A 82 -25.43 22.65 8.24
CA LEU A 82 -26.24 21.41 8.18
C LEU A 82 -26.20 20.65 9.51
N PHE A 83 -25.01 20.50 10.11
CA PHE A 83 -24.87 19.85 11.41
C PHE A 83 -25.71 20.54 12.48
N LYS A 84 -25.63 21.87 12.60
CA LYS A 84 -26.42 22.63 13.55
C LYS A 84 -27.92 22.51 13.32
N GLY A 85 -28.37 22.51 12.07
CA GLY A 85 -29.79 22.36 11.72
C GLY A 85 -30.35 20.98 12.07
N VAL A 86 -29.56 19.92 11.86
CA VAL A 86 -29.95 18.55 12.23
C VAL A 86 -29.93 18.36 13.75
N GLU A 87 -28.92 18.88 14.45
CA GLU A 87 -28.82 18.82 15.92
C GLU A 87 -30.01 19.48 16.61
N GLN A 88 -30.47 20.64 16.13
CA GLN A 88 -31.63 21.32 16.70
C GLN A 88 -32.95 20.54 16.56
N THR A 89 -33.02 19.62 15.60
CA THR A 89 -34.24 18.85 15.27
C THR A 89 -34.32 17.51 16.02
N LEU A 90 -33.19 16.94 16.45
CA LEU A 90 -33.07 15.57 16.98
C LEU A 90 -32.87 15.48 18.51
N LEU A 91 -33.12 16.55 19.26
CA LEU A 91 -32.74 16.67 20.68
C LEU A 91 -33.60 15.86 21.69
N ASP A 92 -34.55 15.03 21.27
CA ASP A 92 -35.30 14.16 22.20
C ASP A 92 -34.65 12.78 22.40
N LYS A 93 -34.38 12.48 23.67
CA LYS A 93 -33.62 11.32 24.16
C LYS A 93 -34.38 10.00 23.98
N ALA A 94 -34.29 9.35 22.80
CA ALA A 94 -34.29 7.87 22.68
C ALA A 94 -34.27 7.36 21.22
N VAL A 95 -33.13 7.44 20.51
CA VAL A 95 -32.84 6.49 19.40
C VAL A 95 -31.32 6.28 19.27
N TYR A 96 -30.76 5.39 20.11
CA TYR A 96 -29.32 5.10 20.14
C TYR A 96 -28.82 4.21 18.97
N SER A 97 -29.71 3.66 18.14
CA SER A 97 -29.36 2.85 16.96
C SER A 97 -29.23 3.66 15.64
N ALA A 98 -29.69 4.91 15.61
CA ALA A 98 -29.62 5.79 14.44
C ALA A 98 -28.31 6.63 14.37
N PHE A 99 -27.48 6.60 15.41
CA PHE A 99 -26.27 7.42 15.52
C PHE A 99 -25.13 7.05 14.55
N TYR A 100 -25.18 5.86 13.94
CA TYR A 100 -24.21 5.43 12.90
C TYR A 100 -24.34 6.20 11.58
N ALA A 101 -25.48 6.87 11.35
CA ALA A 101 -25.79 7.49 10.06
C ALA A 101 -25.59 9.01 10.04
N THR A 102 -25.57 9.73 11.16
CA THR A 102 -25.74 11.20 11.16
C THR A 102 -24.64 11.97 10.42
N PRO A 103 -23.33 11.74 10.66
CA PRO A 103 -22.29 12.42 9.88
C PRO A 103 -22.29 12.01 8.41
N ALA A 104 -22.39 10.71 8.11
CA ALA A 104 -22.41 10.22 6.73
C ALA A 104 -23.66 10.70 5.95
N ALA A 105 -24.80 10.80 6.61
CA ALA A 105 -26.06 11.31 6.06
C ALA A 105 -25.98 12.81 5.78
N ILE A 106 -25.42 13.62 6.68
CA ILE A 106 -25.22 15.06 6.46
C ILE A 106 -24.27 15.31 5.28
N LEU A 107 -23.32 14.40 5.05
CA LEU A 107 -22.34 14.53 3.97
C LEU A 107 -22.82 14.01 2.63
N GLY A 108 -23.54 12.90 2.61
CA GLY A 108 -24.32 12.50 1.46
C GLY A 108 -25.34 13.58 1.08
N THR A 109 -25.92 14.25 2.06
CA THR A 109 -26.80 15.42 1.87
C THR A 109 -26.05 16.58 1.21
N TYR A 110 -24.86 16.95 1.70
CA TYR A 110 -24.07 18.02 1.07
C TYR A 110 -23.60 17.68 -0.35
N GLN A 111 -23.17 16.44 -0.59
CA GLN A 111 -22.81 15.98 -1.95
C GLN A 111 -24.00 16.02 -2.91
N ASN A 112 -25.20 15.67 -2.43
CA ASN A 112 -26.42 15.78 -3.22
C ASN A 112 -26.80 17.24 -3.50
N LEU A 113 -26.52 18.17 -2.56
CA LEU A 113 -26.67 19.61 -2.80
C LEU A 113 -25.66 20.14 -3.85
N LEU A 114 -24.42 19.64 -3.83
CA LEU A 114 -23.42 19.94 -4.86
C LEU A 114 -23.87 19.47 -6.26
N LYS A 115 -24.38 18.23 -6.35
CA LYS A 115 -24.94 17.68 -7.61
C LYS A 115 -26.14 18.47 -8.11
N LEU A 116 -27.06 18.86 -7.22
CA LEU A 116 -28.19 19.74 -7.57
C LEU A 116 -27.72 21.12 -8.05
N ALA A 117 -26.60 21.63 -7.53
CA ALA A 117 -26.00 22.89 -7.95
C ALA A 117 -25.10 22.80 -9.20
N GLY A 118 -25.02 21.63 -9.86
CA GLY A 118 -24.16 21.42 -11.03
C GLY A 118 -22.66 21.43 -10.72
N LYS A 119 -22.26 21.17 -9.47
CA LYS A 119 -20.87 21.05 -9.04
C LYS A 119 -20.42 19.59 -9.15
N ASP A 120 -19.18 19.37 -9.55
CA ASP A 120 -18.61 18.04 -9.73
C ASP A 120 -17.82 17.61 -8.48
N PRO A 121 -18.31 16.63 -7.69
CA PRO A 121 -17.61 16.16 -6.51
C PRO A 121 -16.28 15.44 -6.81
N ASP A 122 -16.11 14.89 -8.02
CA ASP A 122 -14.92 14.14 -8.41
C ASP A 122 -13.76 15.08 -8.82
N GLN A 123 -14.06 16.34 -9.21
CA GLN A 123 -13.03 17.38 -9.46
C GLN A 123 -12.47 18.04 -8.20
N SER A 124 -13.01 17.72 -7.02
CA SER A 124 -12.46 18.17 -5.73
C SER A 124 -11.09 17.55 -5.39
N PHE A 125 -10.66 16.52 -6.14
CA PHE A 125 -9.38 15.82 -5.95
C PHE A 125 -8.53 15.87 -7.23
N PRO A 126 -7.83 16.99 -7.51
CA PRO A 126 -7.03 17.13 -8.72
C PRO A 126 -5.92 16.07 -8.84
N GLU A 127 -5.49 15.48 -7.73
CA GLU A 127 -4.48 14.41 -7.65
C GLU A 127 -5.08 13.03 -7.33
N GLY A 128 -6.41 12.87 -7.43
CA GLY A 128 -7.10 11.62 -7.16
C GLY A 128 -7.37 11.35 -5.67
N ILE A 129 -8.25 10.38 -5.41
CA ILE A 129 -8.74 10.05 -4.05
C ILE A 129 -7.65 9.37 -3.21
N TRP A 130 -6.73 8.67 -3.89
CA TRP A 130 -5.60 8.01 -3.26
C TRP A 130 -4.66 8.98 -2.54
N GLN A 131 -4.43 10.16 -3.13
CA GLN A 131 -3.57 11.18 -2.53
C GLN A 131 -4.13 11.65 -1.17
N PHE A 132 -5.45 11.81 -1.07
CA PHE A 132 -6.11 12.13 0.20
C PHE A 132 -5.89 11.03 1.25
N TYR A 133 -6.05 9.76 0.89
CA TYR A 133 -5.83 8.65 1.82
C TYR A 133 -4.37 8.60 2.31
N ILE A 134 -3.42 8.80 1.40
CA ILE A 134 -2.00 8.84 1.70
C ILE A 134 -1.67 9.96 2.71
N ASP A 135 -2.01 11.20 2.39
CA ASP A 135 -1.57 12.36 3.17
C ASP A 135 -2.19 12.40 4.57
N TYR A 136 -3.35 11.74 4.71
CA TYR A 136 -4.11 11.65 5.94
C TYR A 136 -3.68 10.48 6.83
N ALA A 137 -3.44 9.30 6.26
CA ALA A 137 -3.36 8.05 7.01
C ALA A 137 -1.97 7.40 7.04
N LEU A 138 -1.01 7.83 6.21
CA LEU A 138 0.27 7.13 6.02
C LEU A 138 1.48 7.99 6.37
N ARG A 139 1.52 8.58 7.56
CA ARG A 139 2.48 9.63 7.91
C ARG A 139 3.63 9.07 8.74
N ASP A 140 3.31 8.27 9.75
CA ASP A 140 4.26 7.79 10.72
C ASP A 140 5.27 6.82 10.10
N ASP A 141 6.40 6.62 10.75
CA ASP A 141 7.47 5.80 10.20
C ASP A 141 7.05 4.35 9.90
N THR A 142 6.01 3.85 10.57
CA THR A 142 5.46 2.53 10.29
C THR A 142 4.88 2.42 8.85
N ALA A 143 4.60 3.56 8.20
CA ALA A 143 4.08 3.73 6.85
C ALA A 143 5.17 3.69 5.76
N ARG A 144 6.14 2.78 5.89
CA ARG A 144 7.17 2.54 4.86
C ARG A 144 7.14 1.09 4.38
N HIS A 145 7.25 0.92 3.07
CA HIS A 145 7.54 -0.35 2.44
C HIS A 145 9.04 -0.63 2.52
N THR A 146 9.42 -1.91 2.54
CA THR A 146 10.83 -2.29 2.45
C THR A 146 10.99 -3.46 1.50
N CYS A 147 11.99 -3.42 0.64
CA CYS A 147 12.34 -4.57 -0.21
C CYS A 147 13.85 -4.77 -0.29
N GLU A 148 14.28 -5.99 -0.59
CA GLU A 148 15.69 -6.36 -0.70
C GLU A 148 15.99 -6.93 -2.08
N THR A 149 17.15 -6.54 -2.62
CA THR A 149 17.74 -7.09 -3.83
C THR A 149 19.12 -7.69 -3.54
N HIS A 150 19.44 -8.78 -4.23
CA HIS A 150 20.80 -9.34 -4.28
C HIS A 150 21.51 -9.06 -5.62
N GLY A 151 20.85 -8.37 -6.56
CA GLY A 151 21.27 -8.29 -7.96
C GLY A 151 22.63 -7.63 -8.18
N PHE A 152 22.91 -6.56 -7.42
CA PHE A 152 24.18 -5.84 -7.50
C PHE A 152 25.37 -6.76 -7.19
N ASP A 153 25.45 -7.28 -5.97
CA ASP A 153 26.57 -8.12 -5.51
C ASP A 153 26.65 -9.46 -6.24
N THR A 154 25.50 -10.09 -6.51
CA THR A 154 25.47 -11.38 -7.20
C THR A 154 26.04 -11.25 -8.61
N THR A 155 25.66 -10.21 -9.35
CA THR A 155 26.11 -10.06 -10.73
C THR A 155 27.58 -9.67 -10.82
N LEU A 156 28.08 -8.81 -9.92
CA LEU A 156 29.52 -8.50 -9.83
C LEU A 156 30.34 -9.75 -9.53
N SER A 157 29.89 -10.57 -8.59
CA SER A 157 30.54 -11.85 -8.24
C SER A 157 30.55 -12.83 -9.43
N GLN A 158 29.42 -12.98 -10.12
CA GLN A 158 29.32 -13.83 -11.33
C GLN A 158 30.29 -13.41 -12.44
N HIS A 159 30.51 -12.10 -12.60
CA HIS A 159 31.43 -11.54 -13.60
C HIS A 159 32.85 -11.32 -13.07
N LYS A 160 33.13 -11.72 -11.82
CA LYS A 160 34.42 -11.53 -11.13
C LYS A 160 34.89 -10.07 -11.07
N ILE A 161 33.94 -9.14 -11.03
CA ILE A 161 34.21 -7.71 -10.87
C ILE A 161 34.42 -7.41 -9.38
N GLN A 162 35.53 -6.75 -9.04
CA GLN A 162 35.86 -6.38 -7.67
C GLN A 162 35.95 -4.87 -7.53
N LEU A 163 34.91 -4.26 -6.99
CA LEU A 163 34.90 -2.82 -6.74
C LEU A 163 35.61 -2.46 -5.44
N ALA A 164 36.41 -1.39 -5.48
CA ALA A 164 36.86 -0.70 -4.29
C ALA A 164 35.65 -0.13 -3.51
N PRO A 165 35.75 0.04 -2.17
CA PRO A 165 34.65 0.58 -1.36
C PRO A 165 34.12 1.95 -1.87
N VAL A 166 35.02 2.82 -2.34
CA VAL A 166 34.65 4.11 -2.94
C VAL A 166 33.78 3.91 -4.18
N ASP A 167 34.16 2.99 -5.06
CA ASP A 167 33.47 2.77 -6.33
C ASP A 167 32.13 2.04 -6.14
N ARG A 168 32.02 1.17 -5.13
CA ARG A 168 30.73 0.61 -4.69
C ARG A 168 29.75 1.72 -4.31
N VAL A 169 30.17 2.66 -3.47
CA VAL A 169 29.30 3.78 -3.04
C VAL A 169 29.04 4.75 -4.19
N ALA A 170 30.05 5.01 -5.04
CA ALA A 170 29.89 5.86 -6.21
C ALA A 170 28.89 5.30 -7.22
N ALA A 171 28.87 3.98 -7.44
CA ALA A 171 27.90 3.33 -8.32
C ALA A 171 26.45 3.63 -7.89
N TRP A 172 26.15 3.47 -6.61
CA TRP A 172 24.83 3.76 -6.05
C TRP A 172 24.50 5.25 -6.01
N ALA A 173 25.49 6.11 -5.68
CA ALA A 173 25.29 7.56 -5.71
C ALA A 173 24.99 8.08 -7.13
N MET A 174 25.68 7.55 -8.14
CA MET A 174 25.44 7.89 -9.55
C MET A 174 24.11 7.34 -10.05
N ALA A 175 23.71 6.12 -9.66
CA ALA A 175 22.39 5.58 -9.98
C ALA A 175 21.27 6.42 -9.37
N ALA A 176 21.40 6.80 -8.10
CA ALA A 176 20.44 7.68 -7.42
C ALA A 176 20.37 9.07 -8.09
N ALA A 177 21.52 9.67 -8.43
CA ALA A 177 21.56 10.95 -9.14
C ALA A 177 20.90 10.84 -10.52
N SER A 178 21.24 9.83 -11.31
CA SER A 178 20.68 9.58 -12.64
C SER A 178 19.16 9.37 -12.58
N CYS A 179 18.69 8.64 -11.56
CA CYS A 179 17.27 8.43 -11.29
C CYS A 179 16.54 9.75 -11.02
N LEU A 180 17.09 10.64 -10.18
CA LEU A 180 16.47 11.95 -9.92
C LEU A 180 16.42 12.83 -11.17
N HIS A 181 17.47 12.82 -12.00
CA HIS A 181 17.48 13.54 -13.27
C HIS A 181 16.42 13.03 -14.25
N GLN A 182 16.19 11.71 -14.28
CA GLN A 182 15.32 11.05 -15.26
C GLN A 182 13.93 10.68 -14.70
N TYR A 183 13.60 11.11 -13.48
CA TYR A 183 12.45 10.58 -12.75
C TYR A 183 11.12 10.84 -13.46
N TYR A 184 10.96 12.01 -14.07
CA TYR A 184 9.73 12.33 -14.82
C TYR A 184 9.56 11.49 -16.07
N ASP A 185 10.65 11.11 -16.75
CA ASP A 185 10.60 10.21 -17.91
C ASP A 185 10.23 8.77 -17.47
N LEU A 186 10.70 8.35 -16.29
CA LEU A 186 10.31 7.06 -15.69
C LEU A 186 8.82 7.03 -15.35
N LEU A 187 8.29 8.11 -14.75
CA LEU A 187 6.86 8.25 -14.46
C LEU A 187 6.04 8.32 -15.75
N GLU A 188 6.52 9.03 -16.77
CA GLU A 188 5.86 9.07 -18.07
C GLU A 188 5.75 7.67 -18.68
N ASN A 189 6.82 6.88 -18.65
CA ASN A 189 6.77 5.50 -19.14
C ASN A 189 5.74 4.67 -18.36
N GLU A 190 5.72 4.76 -17.04
CA GLU A 190 4.75 4.04 -16.21
C GLU A 190 3.30 4.43 -16.55
N TRP A 191 3.04 5.73 -16.73
CA TRP A 191 1.74 6.26 -17.13
C TRP A 191 1.35 5.79 -18.54
N ARG A 192 2.24 5.94 -19.52
CA ARG A 192 2.02 5.55 -20.92
C ARG A 192 1.65 4.09 -21.01
N GLU A 193 2.42 3.21 -20.38
CA GLU A 193 2.19 1.76 -20.41
C GLU A 193 0.80 1.35 -19.93
N ARG A 194 0.23 2.10 -18.99
CA ARG A 194 -1.12 1.84 -18.46
C ARG A 194 -2.18 2.47 -19.35
N VAL A 195 -2.08 3.77 -19.60
CA VAL A 195 -3.11 4.53 -20.33
C VAL A 195 -3.22 4.08 -21.78
N TYR A 196 -2.09 3.85 -22.46
CA TYR A 196 -2.08 3.42 -23.87
C TYR A 196 -2.79 2.08 -24.05
N ILE A 197 -2.49 1.12 -23.16
CA ILE A 197 -3.14 -0.19 -23.17
C ILE A 197 -4.61 -0.08 -22.75
N TYR A 198 -4.93 0.73 -21.73
CA TYR A 198 -6.31 0.91 -21.25
C TYR A 198 -7.22 1.47 -22.34
N VAL A 199 -6.83 2.58 -22.97
CA VAL A 199 -7.60 3.20 -24.06
C VAL A 199 -7.77 2.23 -25.23
N LEU A 200 -6.74 1.45 -25.55
CA LEU A 200 -6.83 0.41 -26.57
C LEU A 200 -7.84 -0.70 -26.18
N GLN A 201 -7.85 -1.12 -24.91
CA GLN A 201 -8.81 -2.10 -24.41
C GLN A 201 -10.25 -1.60 -24.47
N GLU A 202 -10.50 -0.34 -24.12
CA GLU A 202 -11.84 0.26 -24.21
C GLU A 202 -12.33 0.35 -25.66
N LEU A 203 -11.49 0.84 -26.58
CA LEU A 203 -11.85 0.99 -27.99
C LEU A 203 -12.09 -0.34 -28.71
N THR A 204 -11.57 -1.43 -28.17
CA THR A 204 -11.67 -2.77 -28.77
C THR A 204 -12.64 -3.69 -28.02
N ALA A 205 -13.32 -3.20 -26.99
CA ALA A 205 -14.16 -4.02 -26.10
C ALA A 205 -15.30 -4.76 -26.83
N ASP A 206 -15.90 -4.13 -27.84
CA ASP A 206 -17.03 -4.68 -28.61
C ASP A 206 -16.60 -5.52 -29.82
N ARG A 207 -15.30 -5.72 -30.02
CA ARG A 207 -14.78 -6.45 -31.17
C ARG A 207 -14.71 -7.96 -30.91
N PRO A 208 -14.79 -8.80 -31.96
CA PRO A 208 -14.61 -10.24 -31.82
C PRO A 208 -13.24 -10.65 -31.21
N ASP A 209 -12.22 -9.81 -31.40
CA ASP A 209 -10.85 -9.99 -30.90
C ASP A 209 -10.60 -9.31 -29.54
N ALA A 210 -11.62 -8.80 -28.84
CA ALA A 210 -11.50 -8.11 -27.55
C ALA A 210 -10.70 -8.89 -26.49
N ALA A 211 -10.81 -10.23 -26.48
CA ALA A 211 -10.07 -11.10 -25.56
C ALA A 211 -8.54 -11.03 -25.75
N HIS A 212 -8.06 -10.71 -26.96
CA HIS A 212 -6.65 -10.45 -27.23
C HIS A 212 -6.20 -9.17 -26.51
N PHE A 213 -6.90 -8.06 -26.75
CA PHE A 213 -6.59 -6.75 -26.18
C PHE A 213 -6.70 -6.73 -24.66
N LYS A 214 -7.71 -7.41 -24.08
CA LYS A 214 -7.89 -7.53 -22.62
C LYS A 214 -6.68 -8.13 -21.89
N ARG A 215 -5.86 -8.96 -22.57
CA ARG A 215 -4.66 -9.58 -22.00
C ARG A 215 -3.37 -8.77 -22.22
N MET A 216 -3.41 -7.69 -23.00
CA MET A 216 -2.21 -6.97 -23.41
C MET A 216 -1.37 -6.45 -22.25
N TYR A 217 -1.99 -5.89 -21.21
CA TYR A 217 -1.23 -5.42 -20.05
C TYR A 217 -0.40 -6.55 -19.43
N ARG A 218 -0.99 -7.74 -19.27
CA ARG A 218 -0.29 -8.92 -18.74
C ARG A 218 0.83 -9.41 -19.66
N LEU A 219 0.63 -9.31 -20.98
CA LEU A 219 1.66 -9.67 -21.96
C LEU A 219 2.83 -8.69 -21.94
N TRP A 220 2.55 -7.40 -21.78
CA TRP A 220 3.58 -6.37 -21.62
C TRP A 220 4.32 -6.54 -20.30
N ASP A 221 3.61 -6.77 -19.20
CA ASP A 221 4.18 -6.96 -17.87
C ASP A 221 5.26 -8.06 -17.86
N GLY A 222 5.03 -9.17 -18.57
CA GLY A 222 6.02 -10.25 -18.71
C GLY A 222 7.19 -9.96 -19.67
N LYS A 223 7.15 -8.86 -20.42
CA LYS A 223 8.21 -8.44 -21.37
C LYS A 223 8.88 -7.12 -20.97
N ARG A 224 8.33 -6.41 -19.99
CA ARG A 224 8.78 -5.09 -19.56
C ARG A 224 10.24 -5.17 -19.14
N PRO A 225 11.15 -4.39 -19.76
CA PRO A 225 12.54 -4.36 -19.33
C PRO A 225 12.69 -3.55 -18.04
N TYR A 226 13.56 -4.04 -17.15
CA TYR A 226 14.01 -3.32 -15.93
C TYR A 226 15.48 -2.87 -16.01
N ALA A 227 16.13 -3.14 -17.15
CA ALA A 227 17.49 -2.75 -17.48
C ALA A 227 17.60 -2.47 -18.98
N ARG A 228 18.68 -1.80 -19.40
CA ARG A 228 19.08 -1.76 -20.81
C ARG A 228 19.72 -3.10 -21.20
N HIS A 229 19.37 -3.62 -22.37
CA HIS A 229 19.97 -4.84 -22.92
C HIS A 229 20.95 -4.51 -24.05
N HIS A 230 21.54 -5.54 -24.66
CA HIS A 230 22.60 -5.43 -25.68
C HIS A 230 22.16 -4.69 -26.95
N ASP A 231 20.86 -4.54 -27.17
CA ASP A 231 20.25 -3.82 -28.29
C ASP A 231 19.88 -2.36 -27.96
N ALA A 232 20.35 -1.84 -26.82
CA ALA A 232 20.28 -0.42 -26.49
C ALA A 232 21.21 0.41 -27.39
N GLN A 233 20.76 1.58 -27.82
CA GLN A 233 21.58 2.46 -28.66
C GLN A 233 22.66 3.21 -27.82
N PRO A 234 23.80 3.62 -28.41
CA PRO A 234 24.96 4.16 -27.68
C PRO A 234 24.70 5.38 -26.77
N HIS A 235 23.62 6.12 -26.97
CA HIS A 235 23.22 7.28 -26.15
C HIS A 235 21.82 7.15 -25.56
N GLU A 236 21.24 5.95 -25.64
CA GLU A 236 19.92 5.67 -25.13
C GLU A 236 19.99 5.47 -23.61
N ASN A 237 19.38 6.40 -22.87
CA ASN A 237 19.16 6.22 -21.44
C ASN A 237 18.07 5.16 -21.20
N TYR A 238 17.99 4.67 -19.97
CA TYR A 238 17.04 3.59 -19.65
C TYR A 238 15.56 3.97 -19.90
N PRO A 239 15.06 5.17 -19.54
CA PRO A 239 13.70 5.58 -19.88
C PRO A 239 13.43 5.55 -21.39
N ALA A 240 14.33 6.07 -22.23
CA ALA A 240 14.18 6.05 -23.67
C ALA A 240 14.16 4.61 -24.22
N TYR A 241 15.05 3.75 -23.73
CA TYR A 241 15.09 2.33 -24.09
C TYR A 241 13.76 1.63 -23.77
N ARG A 242 13.25 1.80 -22.55
CA ARG A 242 11.99 1.19 -22.13
C ARG A 242 10.80 1.71 -22.95
N ARG A 243 10.79 3.00 -23.28
CA ARG A 243 9.77 3.61 -24.14
C ARG A 243 9.77 3.00 -25.53
N ARG A 244 10.94 2.91 -26.17
CA ARG A 244 11.08 2.27 -27.49
C ARG A 244 10.59 0.82 -27.46
N LYS A 245 10.94 0.04 -26.45
CA LYS A 245 10.45 -1.34 -26.29
C LYS A 245 8.95 -1.44 -26.13
N PHE A 246 8.34 -0.50 -25.41
CA PHE A 246 6.90 -0.43 -25.30
C PHE A 246 6.23 -0.07 -26.64
N ASP A 247 6.78 0.92 -27.36
CA ASP A 247 6.26 1.34 -28.66
C ASP A 247 6.37 0.21 -29.71
N GLU A 248 7.48 -0.53 -29.74
CA GLU A 248 7.67 -1.73 -30.57
C GLU A 248 6.61 -2.82 -30.25
N PHE A 249 6.38 -3.08 -28.96
CA PHE A 249 5.36 -4.03 -28.49
C PHE A 249 3.95 -3.60 -28.94
N LEU A 250 3.62 -2.33 -28.74
CA LEU A 250 2.30 -1.79 -29.03
C LEU A 250 2.03 -1.73 -30.54
N ALA A 251 3.01 -1.32 -31.35
CA ALA A 251 2.91 -1.30 -32.81
C ALA A 251 2.57 -2.68 -33.36
N THR A 252 3.23 -3.73 -32.83
CA THR A 252 2.96 -5.12 -33.20
C THR A 252 1.53 -5.54 -32.83
N ALA A 253 1.06 -5.17 -31.64
CA ALA A 253 -0.30 -5.49 -31.19
C ALA A 253 -1.39 -4.74 -31.98
N MET A 254 -1.07 -3.57 -32.51
CA MET A 254 -2.00 -2.72 -33.25
C MET A 254 -2.01 -2.98 -34.77
N ASP A 255 -1.12 -3.82 -35.31
CA ASP A 255 -0.92 -3.96 -36.77
C ASP A 255 -2.24 -4.21 -37.53
N GLY A 256 -3.08 -5.13 -37.02
CA GLY A 256 -4.39 -5.49 -37.60
C GLY A 256 -5.56 -4.54 -37.33
N LEU A 257 -5.36 -3.42 -36.60
CA LEU A 257 -6.46 -2.50 -36.29
C LEU A 257 -6.84 -1.62 -37.49
N PRO A 258 -8.15 -1.42 -37.76
CA PRO A 258 -8.63 -0.46 -38.76
C PRO A 258 -8.07 0.95 -38.52
N LYS A 259 -7.75 1.66 -39.62
CA LYS A 259 -7.24 3.04 -39.56
C LYS A 259 -8.10 4.00 -38.72
N PRO A 260 -9.45 3.96 -38.77
CA PRO A 260 -10.28 4.83 -37.93
C PRO A 260 -10.07 4.60 -36.43
N LEU A 261 -9.92 3.35 -36.00
CA LEU A 261 -9.67 3.03 -34.58
C LEU A 261 -8.27 3.46 -34.15
N LYS A 262 -7.27 3.33 -35.02
CA LYS A 262 -5.92 3.86 -34.76
C LYS A 262 -5.92 5.38 -34.59
N ALA A 263 -6.69 6.09 -35.42
CA ALA A 263 -6.84 7.54 -35.33
C ALA A 263 -7.56 7.97 -34.04
N GLU A 264 -8.68 7.33 -33.72
CA GLU A 264 -9.43 7.58 -32.47
C GLU A 264 -8.57 7.30 -31.22
N TRP A 265 -7.81 6.20 -31.23
CA TRP A 265 -6.86 5.88 -30.17
C TRP A 265 -5.83 7.00 -30.01
N ALA A 266 -5.21 7.45 -31.09
CA ALA A 266 -4.22 8.53 -31.04
C ALA A 266 -4.80 9.84 -30.49
N THR A 267 -6.03 10.20 -30.89
CA THR A 267 -6.74 11.39 -30.36
C THR A 267 -6.97 11.29 -28.85
N ARG A 268 -7.52 10.17 -28.35
CA ARG A 268 -7.76 9.99 -26.91
C ARG A 268 -6.48 9.99 -26.08
N ILE A 269 -5.39 9.45 -26.63
CA ILE A 269 -4.09 9.49 -25.98
C ILE A 269 -3.56 10.92 -25.87
N GLN A 270 -3.64 11.70 -26.96
CA GLN A 270 -3.20 13.10 -26.94
C GLN A 270 -4.00 13.93 -25.92
N GLU A 271 -5.32 13.70 -25.83
CA GLU A 271 -6.17 14.34 -24.83
C GLU A 271 -5.75 13.95 -23.40
N ALA A 272 -5.54 12.66 -23.14
CA ALA A 272 -5.12 12.16 -21.83
C ALA A 272 -3.72 12.68 -21.42
N GLU A 273 -2.78 12.77 -22.35
CA GLU A 273 -1.44 13.32 -22.10
C GLU A 273 -1.51 14.79 -21.67
N GLN A 274 -2.34 15.59 -22.34
CA GLN A 274 -2.52 17.01 -22.02
C GLN A 274 -3.23 17.23 -20.68
N GLN A 275 -4.17 16.35 -20.32
CA GLN A 275 -5.00 16.50 -19.14
C GLN A 275 -4.34 15.92 -17.87
N ASP A 276 -3.78 14.70 -17.95
CA ASP A 276 -3.49 13.90 -16.76
C ASP A 276 -1.99 13.71 -16.47
N LEU A 277 -1.12 13.67 -17.49
CA LEU A 277 0.28 13.27 -17.31
C LEU A 277 1.05 14.18 -16.34
N ALA A 278 0.92 15.50 -16.49
CA ALA A 278 1.63 16.44 -15.63
C ALA A 278 1.15 16.38 -14.17
N ALA A 279 -0.15 16.14 -13.94
CA ALA A 279 -0.69 15.94 -12.59
C ALA A 279 -0.15 14.65 -11.98
N TYR A 280 -0.13 13.57 -12.76
CA TYR A 280 0.44 12.30 -12.36
C TYR A 280 1.93 12.40 -12.00
N GLN A 281 2.73 13.10 -12.81
CA GLN A 281 4.15 13.30 -12.55
C GLN A 281 4.38 14.09 -11.25
N ARG A 282 3.58 15.12 -10.96
CA ARG A 282 3.65 15.86 -9.69
C ARG A 282 3.28 14.97 -8.50
N GLN A 283 2.16 14.26 -8.61
CA GLN A 283 1.65 13.37 -7.57
C GLN A 283 2.61 12.23 -7.25
N MET A 284 3.33 11.69 -8.22
CA MET A 284 4.24 10.54 -8.01
C MET A 284 5.70 10.96 -7.86
N SER A 285 6.02 12.25 -7.99
CA SER A 285 7.39 12.75 -7.90
C SER A 285 8.00 12.45 -6.53
N ILE A 286 9.19 11.84 -6.55
CA ILE A 286 10.07 11.74 -5.37
C ILE A 286 10.96 12.97 -5.23
N ARG A 287 10.97 13.90 -6.18
CA ARG A 287 11.75 15.14 -6.10
C ARG A 287 11.04 16.15 -5.19
N SER A 288 10.87 15.76 -3.95
CA SER A 288 10.15 16.49 -2.92
C SER A 288 10.45 15.91 -1.55
N TYR A 289 10.15 16.70 -0.51
CA TYR A 289 10.15 16.24 0.87
C TYR A 289 8.76 16.42 1.48
N LEU A 290 8.54 15.76 2.62
CA LEU A 290 7.33 15.89 3.41
C LEU A 290 7.54 16.91 4.51
N GLU A 291 6.67 17.91 4.55
CA GLU A 291 6.58 18.84 5.67
C GLU A 291 5.50 18.33 6.65
N PRO A 292 5.89 17.91 7.87
CA PRO A 292 4.94 17.42 8.84
C PRO A 292 4.01 18.55 9.28
N GLY A 293 2.72 18.30 9.18
CA GLY A 293 1.68 19.09 9.84
C GLY A 293 1.02 18.29 10.96
N VAL A 294 0.32 19.00 11.84
CA VAL A 294 -0.44 18.36 12.94
C VAL A 294 -1.48 17.35 12.41
N TYR A 295 -1.98 17.54 11.20
CA TYR A 295 -3.13 16.80 10.66
C TYR A 295 -2.90 16.15 9.30
N GLY A 296 -1.70 16.24 8.75
CA GLY A 296 -1.39 15.75 7.41
C GLY A 296 0.00 16.17 6.97
N GLU A 297 0.49 15.52 5.92
CA GLU A 297 1.77 15.84 5.31
C GLU A 297 1.58 16.78 4.13
N VAL A 298 2.48 17.74 3.98
CA VAL A 298 2.52 18.59 2.78
C VAL A 298 3.75 18.25 1.97
N ARG A 299 3.55 17.78 0.74
CA ARG A 299 4.65 17.55 -0.19
C ARG A 299 5.19 18.88 -0.71
N LYS A 300 6.49 19.10 -0.54
CA LYS A 300 7.20 20.29 -1.02
C LYS A 300 8.20 19.90 -2.10
N PRO A 301 8.08 20.42 -3.33
CA PRO A 301 8.99 20.07 -4.43
C PRO A 301 10.42 20.54 -4.12
N VAL A 302 11.39 19.74 -4.52
CA VAL A 302 12.82 20.07 -4.49
C VAL A 302 13.28 20.38 -5.92
N PRO A 303 13.71 21.63 -6.21
CA PRO A 303 14.31 21.99 -7.50
C PRO A 303 15.53 21.13 -7.81
N LEU A 304 15.75 20.80 -9.08
CA LEU A 304 16.80 19.84 -9.48
C LEU A 304 18.20 20.39 -9.16
N GLU A 305 18.39 21.68 -9.39
CA GLU A 305 19.59 22.46 -9.12
C GLU A 305 19.97 22.48 -7.63
N SER A 306 19.00 22.26 -6.73
CA SER A 306 19.19 22.24 -5.28
C SER A 306 19.19 20.82 -4.70
N ALA A 307 18.94 19.80 -5.53
CA ALA A 307 18.83 18.43 -5.08
C ALA A 307 20.20 17.81 -4.77
N HIS A 308 20.22 16.94 -3.76
CA HIS A 308 21.38 16.22 -3.30
C HIS A 308 21.09 14.73 -3.22
N ILE A 309 22.15 13.91 -3.21
CA ILE A 309 22.11 12.57 -2.61
C ILE A 309 22.62 12.70 -1.18
N GLY A 310 21.87 12.12 -0.26
CA GLY A 310 22.30 11.99 1.12
C GLY A 310 23.14 10.73 1.28
N LEU A 311 24.27 10.83 1.98
CA LEU A 311 25.12 9.68 2.30
C LEU A 311 25.32 9.61 3.81
N ILE A 312 25.16 8.42 4.38
CA ILE A 312 25.47 8.11 5.77
C ILE A 312 26.65 7.14 5.79
N HIS A 313 27.73 7.55 6.45
CA HIS A 313 28.93 6.77 6.61
C HIS A 313 29.51 6.96 8.01
N GLN A 314 29.66 5.88 8.75
CA GLN A 314 30.08 5.82 10.14
C GLN A 314 29.24 6.73 11.04
N GLY A 315 27.92 6.69 10.87
CA GLY A 315 26.94 7.53 11.56
C GLY A 315 27.01 9.02 11.23
N ARG A 316 27.82 9.44 10.25
CA ARG A 316 27.93 10.84 9.80
C ARG A 316 27.17 11.07 8.50
N TYR A 317 26.53 12.22 8.41
CA TYR A 317 25.69 12.62 7.29
C TYR A 317 26.45 13.52 6.33
N TYR A 318 26.27 13.31 5.03
CA TYR A 318 26.86 14.12 3.97
C TYR A 318 25.81 14.42 2.90
N LEU A 319 25.85 15.63 2.34
CA LEU A 319 25.03 16.02 1.20
C LEU A 319 25.90 16.19 -0.04
N LEU A 320 25.60 15.40 -1.08
CA LEU A 320 26.35 15.38 -2.33
C LEU A 320 25.48 15.96 -3.45
N PRO A 321 25.79 17.15 -4.00
CA PRO A 321 24.94 17.74 -5.03
C PRO A 321 24.97 16.90 -6.31
N ILE A 322 23.80 16.73 -6.92
CA ILE A 322 23.62 15.94 -8.16
C ILE A 322 23.79 16.78 -9.43
N CYS A 323 23.96 18.09 -9.27
CA CYS A 323 24.15 19.04 -10.35
C CYS A 323 25.50 19.75 -10.26
N VAL A 324 26.00 20.22 -11.39
CA VAL A 324 27.21 21.03 -11.46
C VAL A 324 26.86 22.48 -11.13
N GLY A 325 27.41 23.01 -10.04
CA GLY A 325 27.13 24.38 -9.58
C GLY A 325 25.63 24.62 -9.39
N ASN A 326 25.15 25.78 -9.82
CA ASN A 326 23.71 26.13 -9.78
C ASN A 326 22.99 25.79 -11.10
N SER A 327 23.46 24.80 -11.84
CA SER A 327 22.83 24.35 -13.09
C SER A 327 21.90 23.15 -12.87
N THR A 328 21.22 22.72 -13.92
CA THR A 328 20.48 21.45 -13.96
C THR A 328 21.29 20.33 -14.65
N SER A 329 22.56 20.57 -14.97
CA SER A 329 23.40 19.57 -15.63
C SER A 329 23.88 18.53 -14.61
N PRO A 330 23.84 17.23 -14.95
CA PRO A 330 24.22 16.17 -14.02
C PRO A 330 25.68 16.27 -13.61
N VAL A 331 25.96 15.91 -12.36
CA VAL A 331 27.31 15.83 -11.81
C VAL A 331 28.13 14.76 -12.54
N ASP A 332 29.40 15.08 -12.79
CA ASP A 332 30.34 14.13 -13.38
C ASP A 332 30.72 13.01 -12.40
N VAL A 333 30.90 11.81 -12.93
CA VAL A 333 31.27 10.61 -12.15
C VAL A 333 32.60 10.79 -11.46
N ALA A 334 33.61 11.43 -12.09
CA ALA A 334 34.89 11.66 -11.44
C ALA A 334 34.75 12.61 -10.24
N ALA A 335 33.96 13.67 -10.37
CA ALA A 335 33.67 14.58 -9.26
C ALA A 335 32.94 13.88 -8.10
N MET A 336 31.98 13.00 -8.39
CA MET A 336 31.30 12.20 -7.36
C MET A 336 32.27 11.23 -6.67
N ARG A 337 33.06 10.48 -7.43
CA ARG A 337 34.09 9.56 -6.90
C ARG A 337 35.10 10.29 -6.02
N THR A 338 35.59 11.45 -6.44
CA THR A 338 36.53 12.26 -5.63
C THR A 338 35.90 12.68 -4.31
N ARG A 339 34.63 13.11 -4.29
CA ARG A 339 33.93 13.48 -3.05
C ARG A 339 33.79 12.29 -2.10
N ILE A 340 33.40 11.12 -2.61
CA ILE A 340 33.27 9.89 -1.83
C ILE A 340 34.63 9.41 -1.32
N ALA A 341 35.68 9.44 -2.15
CA ALA A 341 37.04 9.15 -1.71
C ALA A 341 37.48 10.10 -0.58
N THR A 342 37.14 11.38 -0.70
CA THR A 342 37.49 12.41 0.30
C THR A 342 36.82 12.14 1.63
N LEU A 343 35.51 11.88 1.68
CA LEU A 343 34.80 11.66 2.95
C LEU A 343 35.18 10.32 3.62
N MET A 344 35.51 9.29 2.83
CA MET A 344 35.95 8.00 3.37
C MET A 344 37.40 8.05 3.90
N THR A 345 38.25 8.90 3.31
CA THR A 345 39.65 9.08 3.74
C THR A 345 39.76 10.10 4.88
N TYR A 346 39.00 11.18 4.81
CA TYR A 346 38.99 12.28 5.76
C TYR A 346 37.56 12.54 6.26
N PRO A 347 37.07 11.74 7.24
CA PRO A 347 35.73 11.90 7.79
C PRO A 347 35.48 13.32 8.30
N ALA A 348 34.20 13.73 8.31
CA ALA A 348 33.81 15.02 8.86
C ALA A 348 34.17 15.14 10.35
N GLU A 349 34.48 16.37 10.76
CA GLU A 349 34.82 16.72 12.15
C GLU A 349 33.61 16.64 13.08
N ASN A 350 32.40 16.76 12.53
CA ASN A 350 31.17 16.57 13.28
C ASN A 350 31.09 15.12 13.82
N PRO A 351 30.61 14.94 15.06
CA PRO A 351 30.41 13.62 15.62
C PRO A 351 29.31 12.85 14.85
N PRO A 352 29.31 11.51 14.93
CA PRO A 352 28.18 10.71 14.46
C PRO A 352 26.86 11.21 15.06
N ALA A 353 25.85 11.35 14.22
CA ALA A 353 24.51 11.76 14.64
C ALA A 353 23.67 10.55 15.05
N GLN A 354 22.59 10.81 15.79
CA GLN A 354 21.62 9.80 16.25
C GLN A 354 20.21 10.23 15.86
N LEU A 355 19.99 10.49 14.58
CA LEU A 355 18.72 11.04 14.09
C LEU A 355 17.61 9.99 14.06
N GLN A 356 17.95 8.70 14.13
CA GLN A 356 16.97 7.62 14.18
C GLN A 356 15.87 7.86 15.25
N LYS A 357 16.22 8.48 16.38
CA LYS A 357 15.26 8.81 17.45
C LYS A 357 14.10 9.70 16.99
N LEU A 358 14.36 10.61 16.04
CA LEU A 358 13.31 11.47 15.48
C LEU A 358 12.29 10.68 14.66
N THR A 359 12.69 9.52 14.10
CA THR A 359 11.77 8.67 13.33
C THR A 359 10.82 7.85 14.21
N TYR A 360 11.07 7.79 15.52
CA TYR A 360 10.14 7.17 16.48
C TYR A 360 9.07 8.12 16.99
N VAL A 361 9.23 9.42 16.78
CA VAL A 361 8.21 10.39 17.17
C VAL A 361 7.10 10.41 16.13
N ARG A 362 5.84 10.47 16.58
CA ARG A 362 4.71 10.67 15.68
C ARG A 362 4.86 11.96 14.90
N ARG A 363 4.59 11.90 13.61
CA ARG A 363 4.73 13.06 12.70
C ARG A 363 3.94 14.27 13.17
N ALA A 364 2.75 14.06 13.71
CA ALA A 364 1.87 15.13 14.20
C ALA A 364 2.49 15.95 15.36
N ALA A 365 3.45 15.38 16.11
CA ALA A 365 4.15 16.06 17.19
C ALA A 365 5.42 16.80 16.72
N MET A 366 5.90 16.52 15.50
CA MET A 366 7.13 17.12 14.98
C MET A 366 7.09 18.65 14.89
N PRO A 367 6.00 19.31 14.46
CA PRO A 367 5.96 20.77 14.41
C PRO A 367 6.25 21.41 15.77
N GLU A 368 5.64 20.88 16.83
CA GLU A 368 5.84 21.39 18.19
C GLU A 368 7.28 21.13 18.66
N ILE A 369 7.81 19.93 18.45
CA ILE A 369 9.19 19.58 18.81
C ILE A 369 10.19 20.52 18.12
N ARG A 370 10.00 20.79 16.82
CA ARG A 370 10.90 21.68 16.08
C ARG A 370 10.95 23.09 16.67
N THR A 371 9.86 23.62 17.21
CA THR A 371 9.89 24.95 17.88
C THR A 371 10.78 24.99 19.12
N GLN A 372 11.08 23.82 19.70
CA GLN A 372 11.87 23.70 20.92
C GLN A 372 13.33 23.33 20.65
N LEU A 373 13.65 22.86 19.43
CA LEU A 373 15.01 22.55 19.02
C LEU A 373 15.81 23.83 18.73
N PRO A 374 17.15 23.82 18.92
CA PRO A 374 18.00 24.94 18.54
C PRO A 374 17.83 25.32 17.05
N GLU A 375 17.86 26.61 16.75
CA GLU A 375 17.70 27.12 15.37
C GLU A 375 18.73 26.54 14.40
N VAL A 376 19.99 26.44 14.84
CA VAL A 376 21.08 25.82 14.06
C VAL A 376 20.73 24.37 13.70
N LEU A 377 20.27 23.58 14.66
CA LEU A 377 19.86 22.19 14.40
C LEU A 377 18.67 22.15 13.44
N ASN A 378 17.67 23.01 13.61
CA ASN A 378 16.53 23.07 12.68
C ASN A 378 16.97 23.38 11.25
N ASN A 379 17.88 24.33 11.06
CA ASN A 379 18.41 24.69 9.74
C ASN A 379 19.17 23.51 9.10
N GLU A 380 19.97 22.79 9.89
CA GLU A 380 20.67 21.58 9.41
C GLU A 380 19.70 20.45 9.05
N LEU A 381 18.66 20.25 9.85
CA LEU A 381 17.58 19.30 9.56
C LEU A 381 16.82 19.67 8.28
N ASP A 382 16.58 20.97 8.03
CA ASP A 382 16.00 21.44 6.78
C ASP A 382 16.92 21.20 5.58
N GLY A 383 18.24 21.30 5.77
CA GLY A 383 19.21 20.92 4.75
C GLY A 383 19.08 19.45 4.30
N LEU A 384 18.76 18.54 5.23
CA LEU A 384 18.56 17.11 4.90
C LEU A 384 17.40 16.86 3.93
N ARG A 385 16.41 17.77 3.91
CA ARG A 385 15.23 17.67 3.02
C ARG A 385 15.57 17.84 1.54
N LEU A 386 16.73 18.42 1.25
CA LEU A 386 17.24 18.56 -0.11
C LEU A 386 17.77 17.25 -0.69
N ALA A 387 17.80 16.16 0.10
CA ALA A 387 18.18 14.83 -0.35
C ALA A 387 16.97 13.87 -0.39
N PRO A 388 16.33 13.69 -1.55
CA PRO A 388 15.24 12.72 -1.70
C PRO A 388 15.65 11.26 -1.51
N ILE A 389 16.89 10.93 -1.86
CA ILE A 389 17.44 9.57 -1.76
C ILE A 389 18.64 9.61 -0.82
N TRP A 390 18.59 8.77 0.20
CA TRP A 390 19.67 8.54 1.16
C TRP A 390 20.30 7.17 0.93
N ILE A 391 21.63 7.09 1.02
CA ILE A 391 22.39 5.84 0.98
C ILE A 391 23.07 5.69 2.33
N ASN A 392 22.76 4.63 3.07
CA ASN A 392 23.43 4.28 4.30
C ASN A 392 24.41 3.13 4.06
N THR A 393 25.68 3.40 4.33
CA THR A 393 26.80 2.47 4.16
C THR A 393 27.25 1.81 5.46
N ASP A 394 26.58 2.12 6.57
CA ASP A 394 26.78 1.48 7.87
C ASP A 394 26.16 0.09 7.84
N ARG A 395 27.00 -0.89 7.50
CA ARG A 395 26.57 -2.23 7.19
C ARG A 395 25.84 -2.90 8.35
N ARG A 396 24.72 -3.54 8.00
CA ARG A 396 23.98 -4.45 8.86
C ARG A 396 23.92 -5.82 8.22
N SER A 397 23.91 -6.87 9.05
CA SER A 397 23.81 -8.23 8.54
C SER A 397 22.50 -8.43 7.76
N ARG A 398 22.59 -8.98 6.55
CA ARG A 398 21.42 -9.37 5.74
C ARG A 398 20.50 -10.37 6.43
N HIS A 399 21.04 -11.13 7.39
CA HIS A 399 20.29 -12.16 8.13
C HIS A 399 19.32 -11.58 9.16
N LEU A 400 19.38 -10.27 9.41
CA LEU A 400 18.38 -9.59 10.20
C LEU A 400 17.05 -9.47 9.42
N PRO A 401 15.89 -9.51 10.10
CA PRO A 401 14.61 -9.16 9.50
C PRO A 401 14.65 -7.78 8.83
N LEU A 402 13.85 -7.55 7.79
CA LEU A 402 13.81 -6.26 7.08
C LEU A 402 13.45 -5.12 8.03
N SER A 403 12.56 -5.38 9.00
CA SER A 403 12.21 -4.42 10.04
C SER A 403 13.42 -4.00 10.87
N ALA A 404 14.39 -4.87 11.12
CA ALA A 404 15.59 -4.54 11.89
C ALA A 404 16.63 -3.81 11.02
N ILE A 405 16.76 -4.17 9.73
CA ILE A 405 17.69 -3.49 8.82
C ILE A 405 17.26 -2.03 8.61
N ARG A 406 15.96 -1.77 8.35
CA ARG A 406 15.45 -0.41 8.09
C ARG A 406 15.53 0.54 9.28
N GLN A 407 15.71 0.01 10.49
CA GLN A 407 15.93 0.79 11.72
C GLN A 407 17.41 1.26 11.80
N GLY A 408 18.06 1.42 10.66
CA GLY A 408 19.36 2.07 10.54
C GLY A 408 19.24 3.59 10.59
N GLU A 409 20.38 4.26 10.74
CA GLU A 409 20.43 5.71 10.58
C GLU A 409 19.91 6.11 9.19
N ARG A 410 19.12 7.16 9.17
CA ARG A 410 18.52 7.80 7.99
C ARG A 410 18.13 9.21 8.40
N ALA A 411 17.83 10.08 7.44
CA ALA A 411 17.31 11.40 7.76
C ALA A 411 15.97 11.32 8.53
N VAL A 412 15.34 12.45 8.81
CA VAL A 412 14.22 12.56 9.77
C VAL A 412 12.86 12.02 9.29
N GLY A 413 12.85 11.14 8.28
CA GLY A 413 11.64 10.54 7.72
C GLY A 413 10.89 11.40 6.70
N ASP A 414 11.34 12.63 6.45
CA ASP A 414 10.77 13.55 5.45
C ASP A 414 11.02 13.10 4.00
N HIS A 415 12.03 12.26 3.80
CA HIS A 415 12.53 11.87 2.49
C HIS A 415 11.84 10.60 1.95
N PRO A 416 11.69 10.49 0.61
CA PRO A 416 11.10 9.33 -0.04
C PRO A 416 11.80 8.01 0.22
N LEU A 417 13.13 7.93 0.06
CA LEU A 417 13.85 6.66 -0.06
C LEU A 417 15.17 6.64 0.72
N THR A 418 15.39 5.58 1.49
CA THR A 418 16.72 5.19 2.01
C THR A 418 17.14 3.86 1.40
N ILE A 419 18.41 3.73 1.02
CA ILE A 419 19.03 2.49 0.56
C ILE A 419 20.08 2.07 1.61
N PHE A 420 19.98 0.86 2.14
CA PHE A 420 20.93 0.30 3.10
C PHE A 420 21.83 -0.74 2.43
N ASP A 421 23.15 -0.60 2.58
CA ASP A 421 24.14 -1.60 2.18
C ASP A 421 24.29 -2.66 3.29
N THR A 422 24.02 -3.94 2.99
CA THR A 422 24.28 -5.04 3.95
C THR A 422 25.69 -5.62 3.78
N GLY A 423 26.41 -5.22 2.72
CA GLY A 423 27.66 -5.82 2.26
C GLY A 423 27.46 -6.99 1.29
N GLU A 424 26.26 -7.56 1.21
CA GLU A 424 25.92 -8.69 0.32
C GLU A 424 24.68 -8.43 -0.53
N THR A 425 23.83 -7.51 -0.09
CA THR A 425 22.54 -7.15 -0.65
C THR A 425 22.26 -5.67 -0.38
N PHE A 426 21.25 -5.13 -1.05
CA PHE A 426 20.78 -3.77 -0.78
C PHE A 426 19.31 -3.80 -0.38
N VAL A 427 18.96 -3.01 0.64
CA VAL A 427 17.60 -2.90 1.18
C VAL A 427 17.08 -1.49 0.93
N PHE A 428 15.93 -1.39 0.27
CA PHE A 428 15.25 -0.13 -0.04
C PHE A 428 14.13 0.10 0.97
N ASP A 429 14.21 1.18 1.74
CA ASP A 429 13.17 1.65 2.67
C ASP A 429 12.43 2.84 2.05
N LEU A 430 11.20 2.59 1.63
CA LEU A 430 10.39 3.39 0.71
C LEU A 430 9.18 3.98 1.46
N SER A 431 9.07 5.30 1.53
CA SER A 431 7.88 5.94 2.10
C SER A 431 6.62 5.65 1.29
N HIS A 432 5.58 5.15 1.95
CA HIS A 432 4.32 4.80 1.28
C HIS A 432 3.56 6.05 0.76
N ILE A 433 3.97 7.25 1.17
CA ILE A 433 3.46 8.49 0.57
C ILE A 433 3.92 8.67 -0.88
N TYR A 434 5.12 8.18 -1.20
CA TYR A 434 5.71 8.31 -2.54
C TYR A 434 5.57 7.04 -3.38
N PHE A 435 5.50 5.88 -2.73
CA PHE A 435 5.53 4.58 -3.38
C PHE A 435 4.35 3.74 -2.94
N ASP A 436 3.64 3.14 -3.89
CA ASP A 436 2.93 1.91 -3.58
C ASP A 436 3.89 0.71 -3.69
N GLY A 437 3.43 -0.44 -3.21
CA GLY A 437 4.24 -1.66 -3.20
C GLY A 437 4.75 -2.05 -4.59
N VAL A 438 3.98 -1.85 -5.66
CA VAL A 438 4.33 -2.29 -7.03
C VAL A 438 5.37 -1.37 -7.67
N TRP A 439 5.20 -0.05 -7.54
CA TRP A 439 6.17 0.91 -8.06
C TRP A 439 7.43 0.96 -7.22
N GLY A 440 7.33 0.81 -5.90
CA GLY A 440 8.47 0.72 -5.01
C GLY A 440 9.42 -0.41 -5.41
N VAL A 441 8.89 -1.62 -5.61
CA VAL A 441 9.71 -2.76 -6.05
C VAL A 441 10.23 -2.61 -7.49
N ALA A 442 9.41 -2.07 -8.40
CA ALA A 442 9.86 -1.79 -9.76
C ALA A 442 11.04 -0.81 -9.79
N LEU A 443 10.97 0.27 -9.00
CA LEU A 443 12.04 1.25 -8.90
C LEU A 443 13.30 0.67 -8.25
N ALA A 444 13.16 -0.18 -7.23
CA ALA A 444 14.28 -0.86 -6.61
C ALA A 444 15.05 -1.72 -7.63
N GLU A 445 14.34 -2.48 -8.47
CA GLU A 445 14.95 -3.27 -9.55
C GLU A 445 15.63 -2.38 -10.59
N ILE A 446 15.00 -1.25 -10.98
CA ILE A 446 15.59 -0.27 -11.92
C ILE A 446 16.88 0.33 -11.36
N LEU A 447 16.86 0.80 -10.12
CA LEU A 447 18.01 1.41 -9.45
C LEU A 447 19.15 0.40 -9.29
N THR A 448 18.84 -0.85 -9.00
CA THR A 448 19.83 -1.93 -8.89
C THR A 448 20.56 -2.14 -10.21
N ASN A 449 19.81 -2.24 -11.31
CA ASN A 449 20.38 -2.42 -12.63
C ASN A 449 21.17 -1.20 -13.11
N GLU A 450 20.71 0.01 -12.78
CA GLU A 450 21.45 1.25 -13.07
C GLU A 450 22.75 1.33 -12.25
N ALA A 451 22.72 1.00 -10.96
CA ALA A 451 23.92 0.93 -10.13
C ALA A 451 24.91 -0.10 -10.67
N LEU A 452 24.41 -1.24 -11.16
CA LEU A 452 25.24 -2.27 -11.77
C LEU A 452 25.90 -1.79 -13.07
N ALA A 453 25.19 -1.01 -13.91
CA ALA A 453 25.78 -0.40 -15.09
C ALA A 453 26.92 0.58 -14.73
N TRP A 454 26.74 1.38 -13.67
CA TRP A 454 27.80 2.23 -13.14
C TRP A 454 28.97 1.42 -12.58
N ALA A 455 28.70 0.33 -11.85
CA ALA A 455 29.73 -0.55 -11.32
C ALA A 455 30.65 -1.10 -12.42
N VAL A 456 30.08 -1.61 -13.51
CA VAL A 456 30.85 -2.10 -14.68
C VAL A 456 31.70 -1.00 -15.30
N HIS A 457 31.17 0.22 -15.40
CA HIS A 457 31.94 1.36 -15.89
C HIS A 457 33.11 1.73 -14.96
N LEU A 458 32.86 1.75 -13.64
CA LEU A 458 33.83 2.15 -12.63
C LEU A 458 34.98 1.15 -12.45
N ASP A 459 34.73 -0.14 -12.65
CA ASP A 459 35.75 -1.20 -12.61
C ASP A 459 36.89 -0.96 -13.63
N GLY A 460 36.57 -0.33 -14.77
CA GLY A 460 37.56 0.01 -15.79
C GLY A 460 38.38 1.29 -15.53
N LEU A 461 38.10 2.01 -14.43
CA LEU A 461 38.75 3.29 -14.13
C LEU A 461 39.90 3.15 -13.12
N PRO A 462 40.88 4.07 -13.11
CA PRO A 462 41.92 4.07 -12.09
C PRO A 462 41.33 4.31 -10.69
N PRO A 463 42.04 3.93 -9.61
CA PRO A 463 41.62 4.15 -8.23
C PRO A 463 41.27 5.61 -7.97
N ALA A 464 40.10 5.84 -7.37
CA ALA A 464 39.63 7.18 -7.02
C ALA A 464 40.60 7.86 -6.05
N GLN A 465 40.94 9.12 -6.35
CA GLN A 465 41.82 9.93 -5.50
C GLN A 465 40.98 10.91 -4.66
N PRO A 466 41.32 11.10 -3.36
CA PRO A 466 40.66 12.10 -2.54
C PRO A 466 40.98 13.52 -3.06
N GLY A 467 39.99 14.40 -2.97
CA GLY A 467 40.11 15.80 -3.33
C GLY A 467 40.52 16.66 -2.15
N GLN A 468 40.79 17.94 -2.42
CA GLN A 468 41.20 18.91 -1.39
C GLN A 468 40.03 19.44 -0.56
N LYS A 469 38.81 19.47 -1.13
CA LYS A 469 37.62 20.02 -0.46
C LYS A 469 36.76 18.89 0.08
N ARG A 470 36.55 18.87 1.40
CA ARG A 470 35.63 17.93 2.05
C ARG A 470 34.18 18.21 1.62
N PRO A 471 33.37 17.16 1.38
CA PRO A 471 31.93 17.31 1.18
C PRO A 471 31.25 17.96 2.38
N TYR A 472 30.11 18.62 2.14
CA TYR A 472 29.32 19.22 3.20
C TYR A 472 28.78 18.14 4.13
N SER A 473 28.96 18.34 5.44
CA SER A 473 28.45 17.47 6.50
C SER A 473 27.68 18.32 7.52
N PRO A 474 26.36 18.14 7.65
CA PRO A 474 25.53 18.87 8.61
C PRO A 474 25.95 18.70 10.07
N ALA A 475 25.82 19.75 10.87
CA ALA A 475 26.11 19.74 12.32
C ALA A 475 24.89 19.25 13.13
N LEU A 476 24.68 17.93 13.15
CA LEU A 476 23.47 17.27 13.69
C LEU A 476 23.63 16.81 15.14
N HIS A 477 23.94 17.73 16.04
CA HIS A 477 24.11 17.39 17.45
C HIS A 477 22.79 17.53 18.23
N LEU A 478 22.33 16.41 18.82
CA LEU A 478 21.23 16.39 19.78
C LEU A 478 21.81 16.48 21.19
N HIS A 479 21.38 17.48 21.97
CA HIS A 479 21.78 17.60 23.37
C HIS A 479 20.96 16.65 24.25
N PRO A 480 21.42 16.34 25.48
CA PRO A 480 20.66 15.50 26.41
C PRO A 480 19.22 15.98 26.67
N ALA A 481 19.00 17.30 26.69
CA ALA A 481 17.66 17.88 26.82
C ALA A 481 16.77 17.58 25.60
N ASP A 482 17.35 17.55 24.39
CA ASP A 482 16.61 17.18 23.18
C ASP A 482 16.21 15.71 23.23
N HIS A 483 17.12 14.83 23.68
CA HIS A 483 16.80 13.40 23.86
C HIS A 483 15.64 13.18 24.82
N GLN A 484 15.63 13.84 25.99
CA GLN A 484 14.53 13.72 26.95
C GLN A 484 13.19 14.18 26.35
N ARG A 485 13.20 15.26 25.56
CA ARG A 485 11.99 15.75 24.88
C ARG A 485 11.49 14.75 23.84
N LEU A 486 12.39 14.19 23.05
CA LEU A 486 12.04 13.18 22.05
C LEU A 486 11.48 11.91 22.69
N GLU A 487 12.01 11.49 23.85
CA GLU A 487 11.51 10.33 24.59
C GLU A 487 10.15 10.59 25.26
N ALA A 488 9.89 11.83 25.69
CA ALA A 488 8.60 12.24 26.25
C ALA A 488 7.50 12.47 25.20
N ALA A 489 7.87 12.63 23.92
CA ALA A 489 6.92 12.88 22.84
C ALA A 489 6.06 11.64 22.53
N PRO A 490 4.87 11.81 21.92
CA PRO A 490 4.07 10.69 21.43
C PRO A 490 4.88 9.84 20.44
N GLN A 491 5.06 8.56 20.76
CA GLN A 491 5.83 7.62 19.94
C GLN A 491 4.94 6.91 18.92
N VAL A 492 5.55 6.51 17.80
CA VAL A 492 4.98 5.57 16.84
C VAL A 492 4.80 4.19 17.49
N ALA A 493 3.89 3.38 16.96
CA ALA A 493 3.66 2.03 17.47
C ALA A 493 4.92 1.17 17.34
N MET A 494 5.28 0.48 18.42
CA MET A 494 6.37 -0.49 18.40
C MET A 494 5.97 -1.71 17.57
N GLU A 495 6.94 -2.27 16.85
CA GLU A 495 6.73 -3.43 15.99
C GLU A 495 7.64 -4.59 16.38
N ALA A 496 7.09 -5.80 16.34
CA ALA A 496 7.85 -7.03 16.26
C ALA A 496 7.68 -7.63 14.86
N SER A 497 8.71 -8.27 14.32
CA SER A 497 8.61 -8.84 12.98
C SER A 497 9.27 -10.20 12.88
N ALA A 498 8.67 -11.05 12.06
CA ALA A 498 9.19 -12.36 11.69
C ALA A 498 9.08 -12.54 10.17
N GLU A 499 9.92 -13.42 9.64
CA GLU A 499 9.95 -13.75 8.21
C GLU A 499 10.07 -15.26 8.01
N THR A 500 9.41 -15.77 6.97
CA THR A 500 9.47 -17.19 6.62
C THR A 500 9.55 -17.39 5.12
N GLN A 501 10.19 -18.48 4.72
CA GLN A 501 10.21 -19.01 3.35
C GLN A 501 9.59 -20.42 3.27
N SER A 502 8.94 -20.87 4.35
CA SER A 502 8.47 -22.25 4.52
C SER A 502 7.28 -22.61 3.63
N VAL A 503 6.65 -21.65 2.94
CA VAL A 503 5.49 -21.92 2.07
C VAL A 503 5.90 -22.64 0.79
N ASP A 504 5.24 -23.77 0.51
CA ASP A 504 5.46 -24.58 -0.68
C ASP A 504 4.69 -23.99 -1.87
N MET A 505 5.36 -23.06 -2.57
CA MET A 505 4.79 -22.40 -3.74
C MET A 505 4.53 -23.38 -4.89
N SER A 506 5.37 -24.41 -5.04
CA SER A 506 5.21 -25.43 -6.08
C SER A 506 3.91 -26.22 -5.89
N ALA A 507 3.60 -26.59 -4.64
CA ALA A 507 2.32 -27.24 -4.32
C ALA A 507 1.13 -26.33 -4.61
N ILE A 508 1.21 -25.04 -4.28
CA ILE A 508 0.13 -24.07 -4.57
C ILE A 508 -0.09 -23.97 -6.10
N LEU A 509 0.98 -23.84 -6.89
CA LEU A 509 0.89 -23.78 -8.35
C LEU A 509 0.30 -25.07 -8.92
N SER A 510 0.75 -26.23 -8.44
CA SER A 510 0.24 -27.55 -8.83
C SER A 510 -1.26 -27.69 -8.52
N LEU A 511 -1.72 -27.17 -7.37
CA LEU A 511 -3.13 -27.16 -7.02
C LEU A 511 -3.95 -26.30 -7.99
N ARG A 512 -3.44 -25.13 -8.37
CA ARG A 512 -4.11 -24.24 -9.33
C ARG A 512 -4.22 -24.87 -10.72
N GLU A 513 -3.19 -25.59 -11.16
CA GLU A 513 -3.27 -26.36 -12.41
C GLU A 513 -4.32 -27.48 -12.33
N LEU A 514 -4.39 -28.18 -11.20
CA LEU A 514 -5.39 -29.21 -10.96
C LEU A 514 -6.82 -28.65 -11.02
N PHE A 515 -7.06 -27.48 -10.41
CA PHE A 515 -8.35 -26.80 -10.48
C PHE A 515 -8.76 -26.46 -11.90
N LYS A 516 -7.85 -25.86 -12.69
CA LYS A 516 -8.11 -25.56 -14.10
C LYS A 516 -8.46 -26.80 -14.93
N ARG A 517 -7.82 -27.94 -14.66
CA ARG A 517 -8.14 -29.20 -15.36
C ARG A 517 -9.49 -29.80 -14.95
N ARG A 518 -9.96 -29.50 -13.73
CA ARG A 518 -11.19 -30.06 -13.15
C ARG A 518 -12.43 -29.27 -13.53
N ASN A 519 -12.37 -27.95 -13.45
CA ASN A 519 -13.49 -27.06 -13.70
C ASN A 519 -12.98 -25.64 -13.97
N ASP A 520 -13.34 -25.08 -15.12
CA ASP A 520 -12.98 -23.71 -15.50
C ASP A 520 -13.56 -22.66 -14.53
N LEU A 521 -14.59 -23.00 -13.74
CA LEU A 521 -15.15 -22.11 -12.71
C LEU A 521 -14.28 -22.03 -11.44
N LEU A 522 -13.28 -22.90 -11.25
CA LEU A 522 -12.36 -22.87 -10.12
C LEU A 522 -11.13 -21.98 -10.39
N GLU A 523 -11.36 -20.70 -10.66
CA GLU A 523 -10.29 -19.72 -10.94
C GLU A 523 -9.70 -19.07 -9.67
N LEU A 524 -9.17 -19.87 -8.75
CA LEU A 524 -8.49 -19.34 -7.56
C LEU A 524 -7.06 -18.87 -7.90
N THR A 525 -6.75 -17.62 -7.55
CA THR A 525 -5.38 -17.09 -7.59
C THR A 525 -4.59 -17.52 -6.35
N VAL A 526 -3.26 -17.38 -6.42
CA VAL A 526 -2.38 -17.61 -5.26
C VAL A 526 -2.81 -16.73 -4.08
N ASN A 527 -3.11 -15.46 -4.34
CA ASN A 527 -3.57 -14.52 -3.32
C ASN A 527 -4.91 -14.94 -2.69
N ASP A 528 -5.83 -15.52 -3.48
CA ASP A 528 -7.12 -16.00 -2.95
C ASP A 528 -6.92 -17.16 -1.97
N LEU A 529 -6.02 -18.09 -2.28
CA LEU A 529 -5.68 -19.21 -1.39
C LEU A 529 -5.03 -18.74 -0.10
N LEU A 530 -4.12 -17.76 -0.19
CA LEU A 530 -3.43 -17.18 0.97
C LEU A 530 -4.40 -16.46 1.92
N ILE A 531 -5.30 -15.64 1.37
CA ILE A 531 -6.31 -14.91 2.14
C ILE A 531 -7.33 -15.88 2.75
N LEU A 532 -7.82 -16.84 1.94
CA LEU A 532 -8.73 -17.89 2.42
C LEU A 532 -8.13 -18.62 3.61
N TYR A 533 -6.87 -19.02 3.47
CA TYR A 533 -6.20 -19.76 4.52
C TYR A 533 -5.88 -18.90 5.74
N ARG A 534 -5.58 -17.59 5.58
CA ARG A 534 -5.39 -16.67 6.70
C ARG A 534 -6.64 -16.60 7.58
N ALA A 535 -7.82 -16.53 6.97
CA ALA A 535 -9.09 -16.57 7.69
C ALA A 535 -9.32 -17.91 8.41
N ILE A 536 -8.97 -19.04 7.78
CA ILE A 536 -9.01 -20.35 8.46
C ILE A 536 -8.05 -20.38 9.66
N HIS A 537 -6.80 -19.95 9.45
CA HIS A 537 -5.73 -19.94 10.44
C HIS A 537 -6.07 -19.09 11.66
N ALA A 538 -6.76 -17.97 11.48
CA ALA A 538 -7.25 -17.14 12.61
C ALA A 538 -8.09 -17.94 13.61
N VAL A 539 -8.87 -18.93 13.13
CA VAL A 539 -9.74 -19.76 13.98
C VAL A 539 -9.00 -20.96 14.56
N ILE A 540 -8.14 -21.59 13.77
CA ILE A 540 -7.51 -22.88 14.13
C ILE A 540 -6.14 -22.74 14.78
N TYR A 541 -5.54 -21.55 14.76
CA TYR A 541 -4.23 -21.30 15.34
C TYR A 541 -4.20 -21.72 16.81
N ARG A 542 -3.10 -22.39 17.18
CA ARG A 542 -2.77 -22.75 18.55
C ARG A 542 -1.30 -22.40 18.76
N PRO A 543 -0.96 -21.62 19.80
CA PRO A 543 0.43 -21.28 20.08
C PRO A 543 1.23 -22.53 20.45
N SER A 544 2.54 -22.52 20.19
CA SER A 544 3.40 -23.63 20.62
C SER A 544 3.40 -23.79 22.16
N PRO A 545 3.49 -25.03 22.67
CA PRO A 545 3.58 -25.27 24.12
C PRO A 545 4.77 -24.56 24.76
N GLU A 546 5.87 -24.41 24.03
CA GLU A 546 7.07 -23.71 24.48
C GLU A 546 6.78 -22.22 24.73
N LEU A 547 6.14 -21.53 23.78
CA LEU A 547 5.75 -20.13 23.93
C LEU A 547 4.86 -19.92 25.16
N VAL A 548 3.85 -20.77 25.35
CA VAL A 548 2.95 -20.69 26.52
C VAL A 548 3.73 -20.89 27.81
N GLN A 549 4.64 -21.87 27.87
CA GLN A 549 5.48 -22.10 29.05
C GLN A 549 6.40 -20.92 29.36
N MET A 550 6.99 -20.27 28.34
CA MET A 550 7.84 -19.11 28.52
C MET A 550 7.08 -17.91 29.08
N LEU A 551 5.86 -17.66 28.56
CA LEU A 551 4.98 -16.60 29.05
C LEU A 551 4.55 -16.86 30.50
N GLU A 552 4.14 -18.09 30.79
CA GLU A 552 3.73 -18.48 32.15
C GLU A 552 4.87 -18.41 33.16
N ARG A 553 6.08 -18.80 32.76
CA ARG A 553 7.28 -18.64 33.59
C ARG A 553 7.56 -17.16 33.88
N LEU A 554 7.53 -16.30 32.85
CA LEU A 554 7.72 -14.86 33.02
C LEU A 554 6.67 -14.26 33.99
N ARG A 555 5.41 -14.69 33.88
CA ARG A 555 4.32 -14.25 34.78
C ARG A 555 4.58 -14.58 36.25
N GLN A 556 5.27 -15.69 36.51
CA GLN A 556 5.60 -16.17 37.86
C GLN A 556 6.85 -15.50 38.42
N GLU A 557 7.87 -15.32 37.58
CA GLU A 557 9.20 -14.81 37.97
C GLU A 557 9.23 -13.28 38.09
N ASP A 558 8.44 -12.56 37.29
CA ASP A 558 8.46 -11.10 37.23
C ASP A 558 7.06 -10.49 37.43
N PRO A 559 6.79 -9.90 38.61
CA PRO A 559 5.53 -9.19 38.88
C PRO A 559 5.26 -8.01 37.94
N GLU A 560 6.28 -7.31 37.45
CA GLU A 560 6.14 -6.15 36.56
C GLU A 560 5.72 -6.59 35.15
N ALA A 561 6.04 -7.82 34.75
CA ALA A 561 5.67 -8.39 33.46
C ALA A 561 4.24 -8.95 33.39
N ARG A 562 3.46 -8.96 34.47
CA ARG A 562 2.14 -9.61 34.52
C ARG A 562 1.16 -9.09 33.48
N ASP A 563 1.08 -7.77 33.31
CA ASP A 563 0.17 -7.15 32.34
C ASP A 563 0.63 -7.42 30.90
N ALA A 564 1.95 -7.41 30.67
CA ALA A 564 2.55 -7.74 29.38
C ALA A 564 2.25 -9.18 28.98
N VAL A 565 2.42 -10.13 29.92
CA VAL A 565 2.09 -11.54 29.69
C VAL A 565 0.59 -11.73 29.49
N ALA A 566 -0.28 -11.10 30.30
CA ALA A 566 -1.71 -11.20 30.13
C ALA A 566 -2.15 -10.72 28.74
N SER A 567 -1.60 -9.60 28.28
CA SER A 567 -1.83 -9.10 26.92
C SER A 567 -1.35 -10.07 25.84
N ALA A 568 -0.17 -10.67 26.01
CA ALA A 568 0.36 -11.67 25.09
C ALA A 568 -0.52 -12.93 25.02
N LEU A 569 -0.96 -13.46 26.17
CA LEU A 569 -1.84 -14.62 26.25
C LEU A 569 -3.19 -14.36 25.59
N VAL A 570 -3.77 -13.16 25.74
CA VAL A 570 -4.97 -12.75 25.03
C VAL A 570 -4.74 -12.74 23.51
N ALA A 571 -3.61 -12.18 23.07
CA ALA A 571 -3.28 -12.06 21.65
C ALA A 571 -3.09 -13.42 20.95
N ILE A 572 -2.68 -14.46 21.68
CA ILE A 572 -2.52 -15.83 21.15
C ILE A 572 -3.70 -16.75 21.49
N SER A 573 -4.73 -16.23 22.16
CA SER A 573 -5.89 -17.01 22.59
C SER A 573 -6.86 -17.29 21.42
N PRO A 574 -7.42 -18.51 21.31
CA PRO A 574 -8.45 -18.86 20.33
C PRO A 574 -9.75 -18.05 20.43
N ASP A 575 -9.99 -17.42 21.58
CA ASP A 575 -11.23 -16.70 21.87
C ASP A 575 -11.16 -15.21 21.47
N SER A 576 -10.01 -14.74 20.97
CA SER A 576 -9.89 -13.43 20.32
C SER A 576 -10.74 -13.40 19.04
N GLU A 577 -11.24 -12.21 18.64
CA GLU A 577 -12.26 -12.05 17.58
C GLU A 577 -12.05 -12.99 16.36
N ARG A 578 -13.02 -13.88 16.13
CA ARG A 578 -12.87 -15.09 15.31
C ARG A 578 -12.51 -14.88 13.83
N ASN A 579 -12.59 -13.67 13.30
CA ASN A 579 -12.15 -13.34 11.94
C ASN A 579 -11.82 -11.85 11.85
N PRO A 580 -10.54 -11.47 11.80
CA PRO A 580 -10.15 -10.07 11.73
C PRO A 580 -10.54 -9.47 10.37
N ALA A 581 -10.80 -8.15 10.35
CA ALA A 581 -11.05 -7.45 9.10
C ALA A 581 -9.74 -7.32 8.30
N ILE A 582 -9.66 -8.02 7.16
CA ILE A 582 -8.44 -8.05 6.32
C ILE A 582 -8.58 -7.01 5.21
N LEU A 583 -7.67 -6.03 5.17
CA LEU A 583 -7.51 -5.09 4.08
C LEU A 583 -6.53 -5.66 3.05
N VAL A 584 -6.97 -5.68 1.78
CA VAL A 584 -6.17 -6.07 0.62
C VAL A 584 -6.05 -4.87 -0.32
N PRO A 585 -4.82 -4.39 -0.59
CA PRO A 585 -4.57 -3.40 -1.64
C PRO A 585 -4.91 -3.96 -3.02
N VAL A 586 -5.76 -3.27 -3.79
CA VAL A 586 -6.10 -3.64 -5.18
C VAL A 586 -5.53 -2.61 -6.14
N ASP A 587 -4.78 -3.05 -7.16
CA ASP A 587 -4.23 -2.17 -8.19
C ASP A 587 -5.34 -1.46 -8.99
N ALA A 588 -5.46 -0.15 -8.79
CA ALA A 588 -6.40 0.74 -9.45
C ALA A 588 -5.78 1.47 -10.65
N SER A 589 -4.46 1.52 -10.71
CA SER A 589 -3.69 2.32 -11.68
C SER A 589 -3.91 1.90 -13.13
N LYS A 590 -4.41 0.69 -13.38
CA LYS A 590 -4.75 0.21 -14.73
C LYS A 590 -5.84 1.02 -15.42
N ARG A 591 -6.78 1.58 -14.65
CA ARG A 591 -7.87 2.42 -15.18
C ARG A 591 -7.48 3.90 -15.16
N SER A 592 -6.88 4.32 -14.04
CA SER A 592 -6.54 5.70 -13.77
C SER A 592 -5.23 5.70 -12.97
N PRO A 593 -4.08 6.00 -13.59
CA PRO A 593 -2.78 5.89 -12.92
C PRO A 593 -2.69 6.68 -11.62
N ARG A 594 -3.36 7.84 -11.53
CA ARG A 594 -3.42 8.69 -10.32
C ARG A 594 -4.07 8.00 -9.11
N ASP A 595 -4.93 7.01 -9.34
CA ASP A 595 -5.66 6.35 -8.26
C ASP A 595 -4.85 5.22 -7.61
N ARG A 596 -3.76 4.76 -8.24
CA ARG A 596 -2.77 3.79 -7.74
C ARG A 596 -3.35 2.49 -7.17
N VAL A 597 -3.89 2.55 -5.96
CA VAL A 597 -4.38 1.44 -5.16
C VAL A 597 -5.73 1.79 -4.55
N TYR A 598 -6.68 0.86 -4.62
CA TYR A 598 -7.91 0.91 -3.85
C TYR A 598 -7.88 -0.11 -2.72
N PRO A 599 -8.15 0.30 -1.46
CA PRO A 599 -8.29 -0.64 -0.36
C PRO A 599 -9.58 -1.43 -0.50
N MET A 600 -9.48 -2.74 -0.33
CA MET A 600 -10.62 -3.64 -0.25
C MET A 600 -10.57 -4.36 1.10
N THR A 601 -11.58 -4.13 1.95
CA THR A 601 -11.64 -4.77 3.27
C THR A 601 -12.68 -5.87 3.31
N PHE A 602 -12.31 -7.00 3.90
CA PHE A 602 -13.24 -8.08 4.20
C PHE A 602 -13.61 -8.03 5.68
N GLY A 603 -14.86 -7.69 6.00
CA GLY A 603 -15.40 -7.77 7.36
C GLY A 603 -16.17 -9.07 7.61
N GLY A 604 -16.14 -9.59 8.84
CA GLY A 604 -17.18 -10.49 9.36
C GLY A 604 -17.38 -11.83 8.63
N GLY A 605 -16.34 -12.66 8.52
CA GLY A 605 -16.49 -14.05 8.10
C GLY A 605 -16.16 -14.32 6.63
N VAL A 606 -14.95 -13.95 6.18
CA VAL A 606 -14.35 -14.42 4.90
C VAL A 606 -14.53 -15.93 4.72
N VAL A 607 -14.48 -16.65 5.85
CA VAL A 607 -14.73 -18.08 5.95
C VAL A 607 -15.72 -18.33 7.07
N SER A 608 -16.85 -18.95 6.77
CA SER A 608 -17.80 -19.41 7.79
C SER A 608 -17.25 -20.65 8.50
N LEU A 609 -17.66 -20.89 9.75
CA LEU A 609 -17.38 -22.15 10.46
C LEU A 609 -17.83 -23.38 9.64
N GLU A 610 -18.83 -23.20 8.77
CA GLU A 610 -19.32 -24.23 7.87
C GLU A 610 -18.24 -24.70 6.89
N TYR A 611 -17.41 -23.78 6.36
CA TYR A 611 -16.31 -24.13 5.46
C TYR A 611 -15.29 -25.07 6.13
N ILE A 612 -14.87 -24.74 7.35
CA ILE A 612 -13.92 -25.55 8.13
C ILE A 612 -14.53 -26.94 8.37
N SER A 613 -15.81 -26.98 8.77
CA SER A 613 -16.53 -28.23 8.97
C SER A 613 -16.63 -29.06 7.68
N LEU A 614 -16.84 -28.42 6.54
CA LEU A 614 -16.94 -29.08 5.24
C LEU A 614 -15.59 -29.64 4.78
N HIS A 615 -14.50 -28.90 4.98
CA HIS A 615 -13.15 -29.38 4.72
C HIS A 615 -12.84 -30.66 5.53
N GLN A 616 -13.14 -30.64 6.84
CA GLN A 616 -12.96 -31.80 7.71
C GLN A 616 -13.84 -33.00 7.27
N LYS A 617 -15.10 -32.76 6.91
CA LYS A 617 -16.01 -33.79 6.39
C LYS A 617 -15.49 -34.39 5.09
N ALA A 618 -15.02 -33.57 4.15
CA ALA A 618 -14.47 -34.02 2.88
C ALA A 618 -13.23 -34.91 3.09
N LEU A 619 -12.33 -34.49 3.98
CA LEU A 619 -11.13 -35.25 4.32
C LEU A 619 -11.45 -36.57 5.04
N ALA A 620 -12.42 -36.56 5.97
CA ALA A 620 -12.87 -37.77 6.65
C ALA A 620 -13.52 -38.77 5.68
N ALA A 621 -14.36 -38.29 4.76
CA ALA A 621 -14.96 -39.13 3.72
C ALA A 621 -13.91 -39.69 2.76
N LEU A 622 -12.90 -38.88 2.37
CA LEU A 622 -11.77 -39.32 1.55
C LEU A 622 -10.99 -40.44 2.25
N ASN A 623 -10.59 -40.22 3.50
CA ASN A 623 -9.85 -41.22 4.29
C ASN A 623 -10.66 -42.52 4.45
N THR A 624 -11.98 -42.41 4.61
CA THR A 624 -12.89 -43.57 4.68
C THR A 624 -12.89 -44.35 3.37
N TYR A 625 -13.01 -43.66 2.23
CA TYR A 625 -12.90 -44.27 0.90
C TYR A 625 -11.52 -44.91 0.66
N GLU A 626 -10.43 -44.23 1.03
CA GLU A 626 -9.07 -44.73 0.84
C GLU A 626 -8.85 -46.04 1.63
N ARG A 627 -9.34 -46.11 2.86
CA ARG A 627 -9.24 -47.27 3.76
C ARG A 627 -10.26 -48.37 3.48
N ALA A 628 -11.34 -48.10 2.72
CA ALA A 628 -12.38 -49.08 2.44
C ALA A 628 -11.86 -50.25 1.59
N SER A 629 -11.91 -51.45 2.17
CA SER A 629 -11.60 -52.73 1.52
C SER A 629 -12.85 -53.44 0.98
N ARG A 630 -14.01 -53.26 1.63
CA ARG A 630 -15.35 -53.71 1.21
C ARG A 630 -16.26 -52.50 1.03
N ASN A 631 -17.28 -52.60 0.16
CA ASN A 631 -18.22 -51.51 -0.16
C ASN A 631 -17.55 -50.20 -0.62
N ARG A 632 -16.43 -50.31 -1.33
CA ARG A 632 -15.61 -49.18 -1.76
C ARG A 632 -16.36 -48.22 -2.68
N GLU A 633 -17.26 -48.73 -3.51
CA GLU A 633 -18.14 -47.92 -4.37
C GLU A 633 -19.09 -47.06 -3.53
N HIS A 634 -19.72 -47.62 -2.49
CA HIS A 634 -20.56 -46.86 -1.58
C HIS A 634 -19.75 -45.77 -0.83
N ALA A 635 -18.56 -46.11 -0.33
CA ALA A 635 -17.67 -45.16 0.32
C ALA A 635 -17.21 -44.04 -0.64
N TYR A 636 -16.95 -44.39 -1.91
CA TYR A 636 -16.63 -43.41 -2.95
C TYR A 636 -17.81 -42.49 -3.25
N ASN A 637 -19.03 -43.02 -3.38
CA ASN A 637 -20.21 -42.20 -3.66
C ASN A 637 -20.51 -41.21 -2.52
N GLN A 638 -20.28 -41.62 -1.27
CA GLN A 638 -20.35 -40.70 -0.12
C GLN A 638 -19.28 -39.60 -0.20
N PHE A 639 -18.03 -39.97 -0.49
CA PHE A 639 -16.95 -39.02 -0.68
C PHE A 639 -17.23 -38.06 -1.84
N GLU A 640 -17.65 -38.55 -3.00
CA GLU A 640 -17.91 -37.77 -4.21
C GLU A 640 -18.98 -36.70 -3.96
N LYS A 641 -20.03 -37.03 -3.19
CA LYS A 641 -21.07 -36.07 -2.80
C LYS A 641 -20.47 -34.90 -2.01
N VAL A 642 -19.66 -35.19 -0.99
CA VAL A 642 -19.03 -34.16 -0.15
C VAL A 642 -17.93 -33.40 -0.92
N GLN A 643 -17.19 -34.09 -1.79
CA GLN A 643 -16.19 -33.49 -2.68
C GLN A 643 -16.82 -32.44 -3.60
N LYS A 644 -17.96 -32.75 -4.23
CA LYS A 644 -18.68 -31.81 -5.12
C LYS A 644 -19.15 -30.57 -4.35
N GLU A 645 -19.71 -30.76 -3.17
CA GLU A 645 -20.13 -29.65 -2.30
C GLU A 645 -18.94 -28.76 -1.89
N TYR A 646 -17.83 -29.39 -1.50
CA TYR A 646 -16.60 -28.68 -1.12
C TYR A 646 -15.97 -27.91 -2.29
N MET A 647 -15.91 -28.51 -3.48
CA MET A 647 -15.41 -27.83 -4.68
C MET A 647 -16.34 -26.70 -5.12
N ALA A 648 -17.66 -26.87 -5.02
CA ALA A 648 -18.63 -25.81 -5.33
C ALA A 648 -18.47 -24.61 -4.38
N MET A 649 -18.24 -24.85 -3.09
CA MET A 649 -17.98 -23.80 -2.10
C MET A 649 -16.69 -23.04 -2.43
N LEU A 650 -15.60 -23.74 -2.81
CA LEU A 650 -14.36 -23.11 -3.26
C LEU A 650 -14.53 -22.27 -4.53
N ALA A 651 -15.30 -22.77 -5.50
CA ALA A 651 -15.61 -22.02 -6.72
C ALA A 651 -16.43 -20.76 -6.41
N GLY A 652 -17.45 -20.88 -5.55
CA GLY A 652 -18.26 -19.76 -5.08
C GLY A 652 -17.44 -18.68 -4.37
N PHE A 653 -16.50 -19.10 -3.52
CA PHE A 653 -15.55 -18.19 -2.87
C PHE A 653 -14.69 -17.44 -3.89
N GLY A 654 -14.08 -18.15 -4.84
CA GLY A 654 -13.24 -17.54 -5.89
C GLY A 654 -14.02 -16.56 -6.77
N ALA A 655 -15.22 -16.95 -7.22
CA ALA A 655 -16.10 -16.09 -8.02
C ALA A 655 -16.54 -14.84 -7.25
N GLY A 656 -16.87 -14.99 -5.96
CA GLY A 656 -17.19 -13.88 -5.07
C GLY A 656 -16.02 -12.90 -4.96
N LEU A 657 -14.83 -13.38 -4.60
CA LEU A 657 -13.62 -12.55 -4.51
C LEU A 657 -13.29 -11.85 -5.83
N PHE A 658 -13.43 -12.54 -6.96
CA PHE A 658 -13.19 -11.95 -8.27
C PHE A 658 -14.17 -10.80 -8.57
N ALA A 659 -15.48 -10.98 -8.28
CA ALA A 659 -16.47 -9.93 -8.44
C ALA A 659 -16.20 -8.73 -7.50
N TYR A 660 -15.81 -8.99 -6.25
CA TYR A 660 -15.43 -7.94 -5.31
C TYR A 660 -14.20 -7.15 -5.77
N LYS A 661 -13.15 -7.83 -6.26
CA LYS A 661 -11.95 -7.18 -6.81
C LYS A 661 -12.27 -6.33 -8.04
N GLN A 662 -13.17 -6.78 -8.92
CA GLN A 662 -13.59 -5.99 -10.08
C GLN A 662 -14.32 -4.71 -9.66
N ARG A 663 -15.27 -4.80 -8.72
CA ARG A 663 -15.95 -3.61 -8.17
C ARG A 663 -14.96 -2.68 -7.46
N ALA A 664 -14.03 -3.24 -6.68
CA ALA A 664 -12.99 -2.46 -6.03
C ALA A 664 -12.12 -1.73 -7.05
N ALA A 665 -11.61 -2.41 -8.08
CA ALA A 665 -10.82 -1.80 -9.16
C ALA A 665 -11.60 -0.77 -9.99
N ALA A 666 -12.93 -0.87 -10.05
CA ALA A 666 -13.81 0.13 -10.64
C ALA A 666 -14.02 1.38 -9.76
N GLY A 667 -13.50 1.38 -8.52
CA GLY A 667 -13.69 2.45 -7.55
C GLY A 667 -15.06 2.41 -6.85
N GLU A 668 -15.81 1.31 -7.01
CA GLU A 668 -17.18 1.12 -6.52
C GLU A 668 -17.23 0.38 -5.17
N SER A 669 -16.10 0.26 -4.47
CA SER A 669 -16.10 -0.37 -3.15
C SER A 669 -16.75 0.53 -2.09
N MET A 670 -17.30 -0.10 -1.05
CA MET A 670 -17.84 0.62 0.11
C MET A 670 -16.76 1.48 0.78
N SER A 671 -15.52 0.98 0.88
CA SER A 671 -14.37 1.73 1.40
C SER A 671 -14.10 2.97 0.56
N MET A 672 -14.14 2.88 -0.78
CA MET A 672 -13.94 4.03 -1.68
C MET A 672 -15.08 5.05 -1.59
N THR A 673 -16.32 4.58 -1.48
CA THR A 673 -17.48 5.46 -1.29
C THR A 673 -17.36 6.27 0.00
N THR A 674 -16.94 5.61 1.09
CA THR A 674 -16.72 6.28 2.38
C THR A 674 -15.49 7.18 2.34
N ILE A 675 -14.39 6.82 1.67
CA ILE A 675 -13.23 7.71 1.49
C ILE A 675 -13.64 8.95 0.70
N ARG A 676 -14.37 8.82 -0.42
CA ARG A 676 -14.91 9.98 -1.16
C ARG A 676 -15.77 10.87 -0.28
N LEU A 677 -16.56 10.27 0.60
CA LEU A 677 -17.41 10.99 1.55
C LEU A 677 -16.59 11.72 2.63
N LEU A 678 -15.54 11.10 3.17
CA LEU A 678 -14.62 11.72 4.13
C LEU A 678 -13.72 12.78 3.49
N ALA A 679 -13.28 12.56 2.26
CA ALA A 679 -12.38 13.45 1.56
C ALA A 679 -13.04 14.79 1.20
N ASN A 680 -14.36 14.79 1.00
CA ASN A 680 -15.17 16.00 0.80
C ASN A 680 -15.45 16.77 2.10
N LEU A 681 -14.87 16.33 3.23
CA LEU A 681 -15.02 17.01 4.50
C LEU A 681 -14.05 18.17 4.68
N PRO A 682 -14.47 19.24 5.38
CA PRO A 682 -13.54 20.20 5.91
C PRO A 682 -12.63 19.51 6.93
N VAL A 683 -11.34 19.78 6.87
CA VAL A 683 -10.33 19.17 7.76
C VAL A 683 -10.72 19.19 9.26
N PRO A 684 -11.34 20.25 9.82
CA PRO A 684 -11.85 20.24 11.20
C PRO A 684 -12.85 19.13 11.54
N MET A 685 -13.61 18.64 10.56
CA MET A 685 -14.63 17.62 10.75
C MET A 685 -14.09 16.20 10.52
N GLN A 686 -13.14 16.03 9.59
CA GLN A 686 -12.28 14.83 9.54
C GLN A 686 -11.65 14.59 10.92
N ARG A 687 -11.15 15.67 11.54
CA ARG A 687 -10.56 15.70 12.90
C ARG A 687 -11.53 15.37 14.05
N PHE A 688 -12.85 15.59 13.90
CA PHE A 688 -13.84 15.24 14.93
C PHE A 688 -14.18 13.75 14.88
N LEU A 689 -14.34 13.20 13.66
CA LEU A 689 -14.68 11.79 13.45
C LEU A 689 -13.56 10.86 13.95
N ASP A 690 -12.30 11.26 13.83
CA ASP A 690 -11.15 10.52 14.36
C ASP A 690 -11.04 10.50 15.90
N ARG A 691 -11.70 11.44 16.60
CA ARG A 691 -11.64 11.57 18.07
C ARG A 691 -12.74 10.81 18.82
N ILE A 692 -13.69 10.17 18.12
CA ILE A 692 -14.81 9.45 18.74
C ILE A 692 -14.46 7.95 18.79
N PRO A 693 -13.98 7.42 19.94
CA PRO A 693 -13.24 6.15 19.93
C PRO A 693 -14.10 4.89 19.81
N ALA A 694 -15.36 4.93 20.29
CA ALA A 694 -16.19 3.72 20.48
C ALA A 694 -17.33 3.52 19.47
N GLN A 695 -17.66 4.53 18.64
CA GLN A 695 -18.79 4.46 17.69
C GLN A 695 -18.33 4.23 16.24
N PHE A 696 -17.01 4.31 15.99
CA PHE A 696 -16.36 4.12 14.68
C PHE A 696 -15.63 2.78 14.55
N ASP A 697 -15.77 1.84 15.48
CA ASP A 697 -15.08 0.53 15.41
C ASP A 697 -15.44 -0.21 14.11
N VAL A 698 -16.72 -0.31 13.80
CA VAL A 698 -17.21 -0.95 12.56
C VAL A 698 -16.76 -0.18 11.31
N LEU A 699 -16.80 1.17 11.34
CA LEU A 699 -16.40 1.98 10.18
C LEU A 699 -14.88 1.95 9.95
N ASN A 700 -14.06 2.00 11.00
CA ASN A 700 -12.60 1.88 10.92
C ASN A 700 -12.17 0.46 10.54
N ASP A 701 -12.84 -0.57 11.06
CA ASP A 701 -12.62 -1.95 10.65
C ASP A 701 -13.00 -2.15 9.18
N MET A 702 -14.08 -1.50 8.69
CA MET A 702 -14.46 -1.52 7.27
C MET A 702 -13.55 -0.67 6.36
N LEU A 703 -13.04 0.46 6.86
CA LEU A 703 -12.24 1.42 6.09
C LEU A 703 -10.77 1.03 6.00
N LYS A 704 -10.18 0.58 7.11
CA LYS A 704 -8.73 0.40 7.26
C LYS A 704 -8.34 -1.04 7.56
N GLY A 705 -9.28 -1.89 7.99
CA GLY A 705 -9.00 -3.25 8.45
C GLY A 705 -8.17 -3.28 9.74
N ARG A 706 -8.20 -4.42 10.43
CA ARG A 706 -7.28 -4.71 11.55
C ARG A 706 -6.01 -5.39 11.07
N GLU A 707 -6.08 -6.03 9.90
CA GLU A 707 -4.93 -6.61 9.23
C GLU A 707 -4.74 -6.05 7.83
N VAL A 708 -3.49 -5.96 7.38
CA VAL A 708 -3.15 -5.65 5.99
C VAL A 708 -2.49 -6.86 5.37
N PHE A 709 -2.96 -7.27 4.19
CA PHE A 709 -2.38 -8.36 3.42
C PHE A 709 -1.95 -7.85 2.04
N SER A 710 -0.64 -7.66 1.86
CA SER A 710 -0.07 -7.05 0.66
C SER A 710 0.88 -8.02 -0.04
N ASN A 711 0.50 -8.42 -1.25
CA ASN A 711 1.28 -9.32 -2.08
C ASN A 711 1.71 -8.61 -3.37
N VAL A 712 3.02 -8.42 -3.55
CA VAL A 712 3.59 -7.81 -4.76
C VAL A 712 3.93 -8.83 -5.84
N GLY A 713 3.82 -10.13 -5.53
CA GLY A 713 4.11 -11.23 -6.44
C GLY A 713 5.57 -11.26 -6.90
N GLN A 714 5.78 -11.76 -8.11
CA GLN A 714 7.06 -11.75 -8.80
C GLN A 714 7.11 -10.54 -9.74
N VAL A 715 8.12 -9.68 -9.58
CA VAL A 715 8.26 -8.44 -10.36
C VAL A 715 8.59 -8.71 -11.82
N ALA A 716 9.54 -9.61 -12.06
CA ALA A 716 9.92 -10.12 -13.37
C ALA A 716 10.50 -11.54 -13.19
N SER A 717 10.47 -12.36 -14.23
CA SER A 717 11.04 -13.71 -14.17
C SER A 717 12.53 -13.75 -13.90
N THR A 718 13.23 -12.63 -14.13
CA THR A 718 14.67 -12.45 -13.88
C THR A 718 14.95 -11.44 -12.77
N SER A 719 13.92 -11.06 -12.00
CA SER A 719 14.04 -10.05 -10.94
C SER A 719 15.02 -10.48 -9.87
N SER A 720 15.84 -9.54 -9.41
CA SER A 720 16.81 -9.76 -8.33
C SER A 720 16.24 -9.51 -6.93
N LEU A 721 14.99 -9.11 -6.84
CA LEU A 721 14.28 -8.88 -5.58
C LEU A 721 13.89 -10.19 -4.89
N THR A 722 14.13 -10.26 -3.58
CA THR A 722 13.96 -11.49 -2.80
C THR A 722 13.07 -11.33 -1.57
N ARG A 723 13.04 -10.16 -0.91
CA ARG A 723 12.24 -9.92 0.31
C ARG A 723 11.39 -8.66 0.17
N PHE A 724 10.21 -8.67 0.79
CA PHE A 724 9.28 -7.54 0.82
C PHE A 724 8.52 -7.46 2.14
N MET A 725 8.52 -6.27 2.72
CA MET A 725 7.76 -5.91 3.90
C MET A 725 6.83 -4.74 3.54
N THR A 726 5.54 -4.88 3.85
CA THR A 726 4.56 -3.84 3.53
C THR A 726 4.38 -2.84 4.67
N ALA A 727 3.79 -1.68 4.37
CA ALA A 727 3.62 -0.60 5.32
C ALA A 727 2.39 -0.77 6.22
N LYS A 728 2.42 -0.12 7.38
CA LYS A 728 1.28 0.04 8.28
C LYS A 728 0.82 1.50 8.24
N ASP A 729 -0.48 1.74 8.20
CA ASP A 729 -1.01 3.10 8.35
C ASP A 729 -0.96 3.58 9.81
N ASP A 730 -1.22 4.86 10.04
CA ASP A 730 -1.17 5.49 11.36
C ASP A 730 -2.26 4.98 12.33
N ASN A 731 -3.15 4.08 11.88
CA ASN A 731 -4.23 3.57 12.71
C ASN A 731 -3.68 2.66 13.82
N GLU A 732 -3.97 3.00 15.07
CA GLU A 732 -3.60 2.17 16.23
C GLU A 732 -4.32 0.81 16.25
N LYS A 733 -5.44 0.68 15.53
CA LYS A 733 -6.19 -0.58 15.43
C LYS A 733 -5.64 -1.57 14.41
N LYS A 734 -4.64 -1.17 13.62
CA LYS A 734 -3.93 -2.11 12.74
C LYS A 734 -2.95 -2.92 13.58
N GLU A 735 -3.28 -4.20 13.73
CA GLU A 735 -2.60 -5.12 14.64
C GLU A 735 -1.56 -5.97 13.91
N LEU A 736 -1.88 -6.49 12.71
CA LEU A 736 -0.98 -7.36 11.95
C LEU A 736 -0.84 -6.89 10.50
N VAL A 737 0.37 -6.97 9.98
CA VAL A 737 0.69 -6.52 8.62
C VAL A 737 1.54 -7.58 7.92
N TRP A 738 1.00 -8.14 6.83
CA TRP A 738 1.58 -9.23 6.05
C TRP A 738 2.10 -8.71 4.71
N GLY A 739 3.41 -8.82 4.49
CA GLY A 739 4.09 -8.56 3.22
C GLY A 739 4.48 -9.87 2.54
N LEU A 740 4.18 -10.01 1.26
CA LEU A 740 4.47 -11.22 0.49
C LEU A 740 5.13 -10.89 -0.84
N MET A 741 6.18 -11.64 -1.18
CA MET A 741 6.86 -11.60 -2.47
C MET A 741 7.25 -13.01 -2.90
N THR A 742 7.22 -13.26 -4.21
CA THR A 742 7.74 -14.47 -4.83
C THR A 742 8.92 -14.08 -5.70
N ASP A 743 10.10 -14.67 -5.46
CA ASP A 743 11.32 -14.33 -6.21
C ASP A 743 11.40 -15.04 -7.58
N ALA A 744 12.50 -14.83 -8.30
CA ALA A 744 12.79 -15.47 -9.59
C ALA A 744 12.76 -17.02 -9.50
N ASP A 745 13.21 -17.57 -8.37
CA ASP A 745 13.31 -19.01 -8.10
C ASP A 745 12.00 -19.63 -7.60
N GLN A 746 10.90 -18.88 -7.65
CA GLN A 746 9.57 -19.27 -7.16
C GLN A 746 9.52 -19.53 -5.64
N ILE A 747 10.47 -18.97 -4.88
CA ILE A 747 10.43 -19.02 -3.42
C ILE A 747 9.56 -17.87 -2.93
N MET A 748 8.52 -18.21 -2.16
CA MET A 748 7.66 -17.22 -1.51
C MET A 748 8.26 -16.86 -0.16
N ARG A 749 8.51 -15.56 0.06
CA ARG A 749 8.85 -15.03 1.37
C ARG A 749 7.69 -14.21 1.93
N ILE A 750 7.37 -14.46 3.19
CA ILE A 750 6.32 -13.77 3.93
C ILE A 750 6.98 -13.04 5.10
N THR A 751 6.73 -11.75 5.22
CA THR A 751 7.08 -10.93 6.38
C THR A 751 5.82 -10.60 7.16
N LEU A 752 5.82 -10.89 8.46
CA LEU A 752 4.79 -10.48 9.39
C LEU A 752 5.33 -9.36 10.27
N ARG A 753 4.55 -8.28 10.43
CA ARG A 753 4.78 -7.24 11.46
C ARG A 753 3.60 -7.26 12.43
N ASP A 754 3.91 -7.27 13.71
CA ASP A 754 2.97 -7.32 14.82
C ASP A 754 3.07 -6.03 15.64
N PHE A 755 1.90 -5.42 15.85
CA PHE A 755 1.72 -4.14 16.55
C PHE A 755 0.73 -4.28 17.71
N ARG A 756 0.29 -5.50 18.03
CA ARG A 756 -0.68 -5.74 19.09
C ARG A 756 -0.15 -5.23 20.44
N PRO A 757 -1.03 -4.91 21.40
CA PRO A 757 -0.65 -4.24 22.64
C PRO A 757 0.51 -4.90 23.42
N HIS A 758 0.61 -6.23 23.35
CA HIS A 758 1.67 -6.99 24.01
C HIS A 758 3.08 -6.60 23.54
N VAL A 759 3.27 -6.15 22.28
CA VAL A 759 4.59 -5.79 21.74
C VAL A 759 5.19 -4.63 22.52
N ARG A 760 4.40 -3.56 22.73
CA ARG A 760 4.82 -2.41 23.53
C ARG A 760 5.07 -2.80 24.99
N LEU A 761 4.15 -3.58 25.58
CA LEU A 761 4.21 -3.95 26.99
C LEU A 761 5.41 -4.85 27.30
N LEU A 762 5.66 -5.88 26.48
CA LEU A 762 6.80 -6.78 26.63
C LEU A 762 8.13 -6.06 26.37
N THR A 763 8.18 -5.15 25.40
CA THR A 763 9.41 -4.37 25.17
C THR A 763 9.71 -3.43 26.35
N ALA A 764 8.69 -2.84 26.96
CA ALA A 764 8.84 -1.98 28.13
C ALA A 764 9.42 -2.72 29.36
N VAL A 765 9.12 -4.01 29.51
CA VAL A 765 9.70 -4.88 30.55
C VAL A 765 10.97 -5.61 30.10
N GLY A 766 11.61 -5.16 29.03
CA GLY A 766 12.90 -5.69 28.56
C GLY A 766 12.83 -7.07 27.92
N ARG A 767 11.66 -7.48 27.40
CA ARG A 767 11.43 -8.77 26.73
C ARG A 767 11.07 -8.67 25.23
N PRO A 768 11.84 -7.95 24.40
CA PRO A 768 11.61 -7.91 22.96
C PRO A 768 11.82 -9.27 22.28
N ASP A 769 12.59 -10.17 22.90
CA ASP A 769 12.77 -11.56 22.47
C ASP A 769 11.45 -12.32 22.39
N LEU A 770 10.55 -12.14 23.38
CA LEU A 770 9.23 -12.77 23.38
C LEU A 770 8.32 -12.19 22.31
N CYS A 771 8.39 -10.88 22.03
CA CYS A 771 7.62 -10.28 20.95
C CYS A 771 7.98 -10.91 19.60
N LEU A 772 9.28 -11.08 19.34
CA LEU A 772 9.78 -11.73 18.13
C LEU A 772 9.35 -13.20 18.07
N PHE A 773 9.39 -13.91 19.21
CA PHE A 773 8.97 -15.31 19.25
C PHE A 773 7.47 -15.49 19.00
N ILE A 774 6.62 -14.62 19.54
CA ILE A 774 5.16 -14.64 19.28
C ILE A 774 4.88 -14.42 17.79
N ALA A 775 5.53 -13.44 17.16
CA ALA A 775 5.36 -13.17 15.73
C ALA A 775 5.85 -14.36 14.87
N ALA A 776 6.99 -14.97 15.24
CA ALA A 776 7.54 -16.13 14.55
C ALA A 776 6.65 -17.38 14.69
N ASP A 777 6.15 -17.67 15.89
CA ASP A 777 5.26 -18.81 16.17
C ASP A 777 3.98 -18.72 15.33
N LEU A 778 3.37 -17.53 15.26
CA LEU A 778 2.18 -17.28 14.45
C LEU A 778 2.46 -17.48 12.95
N LEU A 779 3.58 -16.95 12.45
CA LEU A 779 3.96 -16.99 11.04
C LEU A 779 4.35 -18.41 10.57
N GLU A 780 5.17 -19.12 11.33
CA GLU A 780 5.57 -20.49 11.00
C GLU A 780 4.40 -21.46 11.10
N SER A 781 3.53 -21.29 12.11
CA SER A 781 2.28 -22.04 12.22
C SER A 781 1.37 -21.81 11.00
N TYR A 782 1.26 -20.57 10.52
CA TYR A 782 0.53 -20.24 9.30
C TYR A 782 1.12 -20.96 8.08
N ALA A 783 2.43 -20.87 7.87
CA ALA A 783 3.09 -21.47 6.70
C ALA A 783 2.99 -23.01 6.70
N ALA A 784 3.29 -23.66 7.83
CA ALA A 784 3.21 -25.10 7.96
C ALA A 784 1.80 -25.63 7.72
N SER A 785 0.81 -24.95 8.30
CA SER A 785 -0.59 -25.37 8.21
C SER A 785 -1.20 -25.05 6.84
N LEU A 786 -0.76 -23.97 6.17
CA LEU A 786 -1.11 -23.66 4.78
C LEU A 786 -0.65 -24.77 3.85
N ASN A 787 0.61 -25.21 3.99
CA ASN A 787 1.14 -26.31 3.19
C ASN A 787 0.33 -27.59 3.38
N GLN A 788 -0.07 -27.88 4.63
CA GLN A 788 -0.91 -29.03 4.93
C GLN A 788 -2.28 -28.90 4.26
N TYR A 789 -2.92 -27.74 4.38
CA TYR A 789 -4.20 -27.47 3.73
C TYR A 789 -4.12 -27.62 2.21
N VAL A 790 -3.09 -27.07 1.55
CA VAL A 790 -2.89 -27.22 0.11
C VAL A 790 -2.78 -28.69 -0.29
N ARG A 791 -2.01 -29.49 0.46
CA ARG A 791 -1.92 -30.95 0.23
C ARG A 791 -3.26 -31.66 0.40
N ASP A 792 -4.01 -31.32 1.44
CA ASP A 792 -5.33 -31.92 1.68
C ASP A 792 -6.33 -31.56 0.57
N VAL A 793 -6.32 -30.31 0.10
CA VAL A 793 -7.16 -29.88 -1.04
C VAL A 793 -6.74 -30.57 -2.33
N GLN A 794 -5.44 -30.74 -2.59
CA GLN A 794 -4.95 -31.51 -3.74
C GLN A 794 -5.43 -32.96 -3.69
N ARG A 795 -5.36 -33.60 -2.51
CA ARG A 795 -5.88 -34.97 -2.32
C ARG A 795 -7.39 -35.03 -2.59
N ILE A 796 -8.15 -34.10 -2.02
CA ILE A 796 -9.61 -34.03 -2.23
C ILE A 796 -9.92 -33.80 -3.71
N ALA A 797 -9.31 -32.82 -4.38
CA ALA A 797 -9.61 -32.50 -5.78
C ALA A 797 -9.12 -33.58 -6.77
N GLY A 798 -7.98 -34.21 -6.47
CA GLY A 798 -7.35 -35.23 -7.31
C GLY A 798 -7.95 -36.63 -7.19
N ALA A 799 -8.69 -36.92 -6.11
CA ALA A 799 -9.30 -38.22 -5.92
C ALA A 799 -10.37 -38.51 -6.98
N GLN A 800 -10.23 -39.66 -7.64
CA GLN A 800 -11.16 -40.23 -8.62
C GLN A 800 -11.40 -41.71 -8.28
N PHE A 801 -12.52 -42.26 -8.76
CA PHE A 801 -12.79 -43.68 -8.59
C PHE A 801 -11.76 -44.49 -9.37
N LYS A 802 -10.94 -45.27 -8.66
CA LYS A 802 -10.04 -46.24 -9.27
C LYS A 802 -10.61 -47.63 -9.02
N GLN A 803 -11.13 -48.28 -10.06
CA GLN A 803 -11.33 -49.73 -9.99
C GLN A 803 -9.95 -50.36 -9.82
N ARG A 804 -9.69 -51.01 -8.67
CA ARG A 804 -8.53 -51.89 -8.57
C ARG A 804 -8.76 -53.02 -9.58
N GLY A 805 -8.01 -53.00 -10.66
CA GLY A 805 -8.03 -54.05 -11.67
C GLY A 805 -7.82 -55.40 -11.01
N LEU A 806 -8.71 -56.33 -11.31
CA LEU A 806 -8.68 -57.73 -10.93
C LEU A 806 -7.60 -58.53 -11.70
N PHE A 807 -6.54 -57.88 -12.19
CA PHE A 807 -5.48 -58.54 -12.98
C PHE A 807 -4.09 -58.20 -12.41
N SER A 808 -3.74 -58.90 -11.33
CA SER A 808 -2.35 -59.19 -10.99
C SER A 808 -2.27 -60.52 -10.23
N ARG A 809 -2.73 -61.59 -10.86
CA ARG A 809 -2.28 -62.98 -10.64
C ARG A 809 -2.50 -63.75 -11.94
N GLY A 810 -1.40 -63.97 -12.65
CA GLY A 810 -1.27 -64.73 -13.89
C GLY A 810 0.20 -64.76 -14.24
#